data_AF-A0A242E0I8-F1
#
_entry.id   AF-A0A242E0I8-F1
#
_cell.length_a   1.000
_cell.length_b   1.000
_cell.length_c   1.000
_cell.angle_alpha   90.00
_cell.angle_beta   90.00
_cell.angle_gamma   90.00
#
_symmetry.space_group_name_H-M   'P 1'
#
loop_
_entity.id
_entity.type
_entity.pdbx_description
1 polymer ?
#
loop_
_entity_poly.entity_id
_entity_poly.type
_entity_poly.pdbx_seq_one_letter_code
_entity_poly.pdbx_strand_id
1 'polypeptide(L)'
;MVYKMNESIIMIQAEAIKPNDTNVVFWSHDRGTAKLRMKLVRKNGIPQSLPEGTTVPIRLIFKSATAEDGYGKHDYLATIEDRVNGIVSIVLEDNILGYVGKVEGSVYIDFPNDRSLDTAGRFTFDIKRSQIDDSTPELEDYYFNGFSQTIDKIEKILADGKQEIEQKIAESETQIEAKLKDTNDKITKANQDVATLNTNIDKTNDRIDQTNQQIGDLGKLKKMYSNSIDFGGYDYSGNPNIAPNVGFNDFYNNGSQTGYTAKDGVDHIAVTRTADAPPAGKLLNLRTLLPNKTYSLSVDIWADMEVPSGAVSCNIRLREGTEVRSVWALINKPVGTNRTTYSVTFTTAANFVTTEESRISLWFNDSAGACTGYLGYNIKIEEGSTATPYQPNLLDAPYYLSKVALGEDIADPTVKFPVKSSGAEIYTGTMTEPFVVGETYTVTLKGTKPADKNFRLFNPGIAGYGNLSPVEGVTDVWSLTVTVDKVAADPRIAAINQTPTDNPGACQIDWLKIEKGNTRTPNISEYKYFGEGLKDSNNPNDYSWDITPEYTEKGLNDSVSLTEPETVLGLKNFEDGLQIAGKEVATVPEDTGWVNLTAINGHSWNKQGQIRRIGKLVMFRGSLKGSTLSTQDFCTIPEGFRPSNPTDNYEYQFLLPPQSSNTLDNGGMAYIRPNGVCGLPSFRGTVNLFLAPIQYYID
;
A
#
# COMPACT_ATOMS: atom_id res chain seq x y z
N MET A 1 95.63 -4.32 -26.06
CA MET A 1 96.61 -5.08 -26.88
C MET A 1 97.85 -4.23 -27.09
N VAL A 2 99.03 -4.84 -27.13
CA VAL A 2 100.33 -4.16 -27.35
C VAL A 2 100.68 -4.28 -28.83
N TYR A 3 101.06 -3.17 -29.48
CA TYR A 3 101.41 -3.15 -30.90
C TYR A 3 102.85 -2.67 -31.11
N LYS A 4 103.53 -3.25 -32.10
CA LYS A 4 104.78 -2.70 -32.64
C LYS A 4 104.39 -1.66 -33.69
N MET A 5 104.42 -0.40 -33.27
CA MET A 5 103.82 0.69 -34.04
C MET A 5 104.87 1.62 -34.66
N ASN A 6 104.60 2.04 -35.89
CA ASN A 6 105.21 3.23 -36.47
C ASN A 6 104.21 4.38 -36.50
N GLU A 7 104.68 5.60 -36.28
CA GLU A 7 103.93 6.82 -36.57
C GLU A 7 104.56 7.55 -37.74
N SER A 8 103.82 7.65 -38.84
CA SER A 8 104.22 8.39 -40.03
C SER A 8 103.25 9.53 -40.31
N ILE A 9 103.78 10.66 -40.79
CA ILE A 9 102.97 11.77 -41.27
C ILE A 9 102.83 11.63 -42.78
N ILE A 10 101.59 11.58 -43.26
CA ILE A 10 101.26 11.53 -44.68
C ILE A 10 100.65 12.87 -45.07
N MET A 11 101.38 13.62 -45.91
CA MET A 11 100.95 14.95 -46.36
C MET A 11 100.14 14.84 -47.66
N ILE A 12 98.91 15.36 -47.64
CA ILE A 12 97.98 15.44 -48.75
C ILE A 12 98.27 16.72 -49.53
N GLN A 13 98.74 16.58 -50.78
CA GLN A 13 99.04 17.69 -51.68
C GLN A 13 98.97 17.26 -53.15
N ALA A 14 99.01 18.23 -54.08
CA ALA A 14 98.85 17.97 -55.51
C ALA A 14 100.18 17.66 -56.23
N GLU A 15 101.31 18.11 -55.67
CA GLU A 15 102.63 17.91 -56.24
C GLU A 15 103.14 16.48 -56.02
N ALA A 16 103.76 15.89 -57.06
CA ALA A 16 104.42 14.59 -56.94
C ALA A 16 105.62 14.69 -55.99
N ILE A 17 105.59 13.92 -54.91
CA ILE A 17 106.68 13.82 -53.93
C ILE A 17 107.36 12.45 -53.98
N LYS A 18 108.63 12.41 -53.56
CA LYS A 18 109.31 11.13 -53.31
C LYS A 18 108.55 10.37 -52.21
N PRO A 19 108.42 9.03 -52.32
CA PRO A 19 107.82 8.23 -51.26
C PRO A 19 108.49 8.51 -49.91
N ASN A 20 107.69 8.62 -48.86
CA ASN A 20 108.17 8.76 -47.49
C ASN A 20 108.89 7.47 -47.09
N ASP A 21 110.22 7.53 -46.97
CA ASP A 21 110.99 6.41 -46.43
C ASP A 21 110.79 6.36 -44.91
N THR A 22 109.98 5.41 -44.46
CA THR A 22 109.59 5.34 -43.05
C THR A 22 110.70 4.80 -42.16
N ASN A 23 111.75 4.21 -42.75
CA ASN A 23 112.77 3.41 -42.05
C ASN A 23 112.20 2.29 -41.16
N VAL A 24 110.94 1.91 -41.37
CA VAL A 24 110.27 0.87 -40.59
C VAL A 24 110.68 -0.49 -41.10
N VAL A 25 111.03 -1.37 -40.17
CA VAL A 25 111.28 -2.78 -40.44
C VAL A 25 110.32 -3.60 -39.60
N PHE A 26 109.34 -4.23 -40.26
CA PHE A 26 108.55 -5.29 -39.65
C PHE A 26 109.25 -6.64 -39.86
N TRP A 27 108.99 -7.56 -38.95
CA TRP A 27 109.55 -8.89 -38.98
C TRP A 27 108.43 -9.90 -39.18
N SER A 28 108.71 -11.02 -39.84
CA SER A 28 107.72 -12.07 -40.15
C SER A 28 106.99 -12.65 -38.92
N HIS A 29 107.52 -12.39 -37.71
CA HIS A 29 106.95 -12.83 -36.44
C HIS A 29 106.04 -11.78 -35.76
N ASP A 30 105.94 -10.56 -36.30
CA ASP A 30 105.12 -9.47 -35.75
C ASP A 30 103.60 -9.67 -36.07
N ARG A 31 103.12 -10.93 -35.99
CA ARG A 31 101.75 -11.37 -36.30
C ARG A 31 100.72 -10.70 -35.40
N GLY A 32 99.67 -10.13 -36.00
CA GLY A 32 98.64 -9.34 -35.30
C GLY A 32 99.14 -8.11 -34.52
N THR A 33 100.42 -7.75 -34.62
CA THR A 33 101.05 -6.68 -33.82
C THR A 33 101.81 -5.65 -34.65
N ALA A 34 102.14 -5.95 -35.91
CA ALA A 34 102.73 -5.02 -36.89
C ALA A 34 101.70 -3.95 -37.29
N LYS A 35 101.79 -2.77 -36.68
CA LYS A 35 100.82 -1.70 -36.87
C LYS A 35 101.45 -0.48 -37.54
N LEU A 36 100.88 -0.07 -38.67
CA LEU A 36 101.17 1.20 -39.31
C LEU A 36 100.14 2.22 -38.87
N ARG A 37 100.57 3.25 -38.15
CA ARG A 37 99.72 4.37 -37.75
C ARG A 37 100.14 5.61 -38.52
N MET A 38 99.19 6.25 -39.17
CA MET A 38 99.43 7.39 -40.04
C MET A 38 98.59 8.58 -39.60
N LYS A 39 99.23 9.75 -39.55
CA LYS A 39 98.54 11.02 -39.40
C LYS A 39 98.43 11.70 -40.75
N LEU A 40 97.21 11.87 -41.22
CA LEU A 40 96.87 12.52 -42.48
C LEU A 40 96.82 14.03 -42.26
N VAL A 41 97.62 14.79 -42.99
CA VAL A 41 97.72 16.26 -42.86
C VAL A 41 97.70 16.93 -44.23
N ARG A 42 97.23 18.19 -44.33
CA ARG A 42 97.35 19.04 -45.52
C ARG A 42 98.67 19.82 -45.51
N LYS A 43 98.97 20.56 -46.60
CA LYS A 43 100.08 21.52 -46.67
C LYS A 43 100.12 22.41 -45.41
N ASN A 44 101.31 22.61 -44.85
CA ASN A 44 101.59 23.29 -43.56
C ASN A 44 101.26 22.48 -42.28
N GLY A 45 100.96 21.18 -42.37
CA GLY A 45 100.84 20.29 -41.21
C GLY A 45 99.47 20.27 -40.53
N ILE A 46 98.44 20.86 -41.15
CA ILE A 46 97.07 20.92 -40.62
C ILE A 46 96.43 19.51 -40.72
N PRO A 47 95.89 18.93 -39.63
CA PRO A 47 95.23 17.62 -39.67
C PRO A 47 94.07 17.56 -40.67
N GLN A 48 93.92 16.42 -41.36
CA GLN A 48 92.81 16.14 -42.25
C GLN A 48 91.65 15.51 -41.46
N SER A 49 90.53 16.23 -41.30
CA SER A 49 89.31 15.67 -40.72
C SER A 49 88.66 14.60 -41.63
N LEU A 50 88.11 13.56 -41.01
CA LEU A 50 87.49 12.39 -41.63
C LEU A 50 86.02 12.24 -41.16
N PRO A 51 85.05 12.89 -41.83
CA PRO A 51 83.62 12.84 -41.47
C PRO A 51 83.07 11.43 -41.32
N GLU A 52 81.98 11.26 -40.58
CA GLU A 52 81.29 9.98 -40.45
C GLU A 52 80.89 9.43 -41.83
N GLY A 53 81.11 8.13 -42.06
CA GLY A 53 81.00 7.50 -43.38
C GLY A 53 82.25 7.58 -44.26
N THR A 54 83.29 8.34 -43.87
CA THR A 54 84.60 8.32 -44.57
C THR A 54 85.28 6.97 -44.38
N THR A 55 85.85 6.44 -45.47
CA THR A 55 86.73 5.26 -45.48
C THR A 55 88.12 5.64 -45.96
N VAL A 56 89.14 4.91 -45.49
CA VAL A 56 90.54 5.20 -45.84
C VAL A 56 91.19 3.92 -46.33
N PRO A 57 91.13 3.63 -47.65
CA PRO A 57 91.83 2.50 -48.23
C PRO A 57 93.34 2.73 -48.26
N ILE A 58 94.10 1.68 -47.99
CA ILE A 58 95.56 1.66 -48.06
C ILE A 58 95.97 0.48 -48.92
N ARG A 59 96.60 0.76 -50.05
CA ARG A 59 97.14 -0.27 -50.94
C ARG A 59 98.62 -0.46 -50.66
N LEU A 60 99.01 -1.70 -50.40
CA LEU A 60 100.38 -2.14 -50.26
C LEU A 60 100.78 -2.90 -51.51
N ILE A 61 101.92 -2.54 -52.10
CA ILE A 61 102.45 -3.14 -53.32
C ILE A 61 103.83 -3.71 -53.03
N PHE A 62 104.07 -4.93 -53.47
CA PHE A 62 105.35 -5.63 -53.29
C PHE A 62 105.68 -6.43 -54.55
N LYS A 63 106.96 -6.77 -54.76
CA LYS A 63 107.34 -7.56 -55.94
C LYS A 63 106.84 -9.00 -55.77
N SER A 64 106.19 -9.52 -56.80
CA SER A 64 105.76 -10.93 -56.84
C SER A 64 106.20 -11.57 -58.14
N ALA A 65 106.69 -12.81 -58.05
CA ALA A 65 107.04 -13.61 -59.22
C ALA A 65 105.80 -14.27 -59.87
N THR A 66 104.69 -14.34 -59.14
CA THR A 66 103.46 -15.03 -59.57
C THR A 66 102.37 -14.07 -60.03
N ALA A 67 102.44 -12.79 -59.65
CA ALA A 67 101.51 -11.77 -60.12
C ALA A 67 101.69 -11.43 -61.62
N GLU A 68 100.58 -11.21 -62.31
CA GLU A 68 100.52 -10.98 -63.78
C GLU A 68 101.33 -9.76 -64.25
N ASP A 69 101.44 -8.72 -63.43
CA ASP A 69 102.23 -7.50 -63.70
C ASP A 69 103.56 -7.44 -62.92
N GLY A 70 103.94 -8.53 -62.26
CA GLY A 70 105.14 -8.64 -61.43
C GLY A 70 105.01 -8.02 -60.02
N TYR A 71 103.80 -7.57 -59.63
CA TYR A 71 103.55 -6.94 -58.34
C TYR A 71 102.31 -7.50 -57.64
N GLY A 72 102.49 -7.99 -56.41
CA GLY A 72 101.39 -8.32 -55.51
C GLY A 72 100.79 -7.04 -54.89
N LYS A 73 99.49 -7.07 -54.61
CA LYS A 73 98.70 -5.92 -54.13
C LYS A 73 97.80 -6.31 -52.98
N HIS A 74 98.04 -5.79 -51.79
CA HIS A 74 97.16 -5.99 -50.64
C HIS A 74 96.45 -4.68 -50.28
N ASP A 75 95.13 -4.73 -50.27
CA ASP A 75 94.27 -3.61 -49.94
C ASP A 75 93.77 -3.74 -48.50
N TYR A 76 94.01 -2.69 -47.72
CA TYR A 76 93.57 -2.60 -46.34
C TYR A 76 92.57 -1.46 -46.20
N LEU A 77 91.47 -1.70 -45.52
CA LEU A 77 90.61 -0.64 -45.02
C LEU A 77 91.11 -0.22 -43.64
N ALA A 78 91.64 1.01 -43.55
CA ALA A 78 92.20 1.51 -42.31
C ALA A 78 91.14 1.78 -41.25
N THR A 79 91.47 1.41 -40.02
CA THR A 79 90.71 1.80 -38.84
C THR A 79 90.96 3.28 -38.56
N ILE A 80 89.91 4.09 -38.60
CA ILE A 80 89.98 5.50 -38.21
C ILE A 80 89.95 5.56 -36.68
N GLU A 81 91.09 5.88 -36.08
CA GLU A 81 91.23 5.98 -34.62
C GLU A 81 90.77 7.34 -34.10
N ASP A 82 91.00 8.40 -34.88
CA ASP A 82 90.60 9.76 -34.54
C ASP A 82 90.16 10.49 -35.81
N ARG A 83 88.83 10.67 -35.92
CA ARG A 83 88.19 11.35 -37.05
C ARG A 83 88.52 12.83 -37.13
N VAL A 84 88.81 13.47 -36.00
CA VAL A 84 89.07 14.92 -35.94
C VAL A 84 90.52 15.20 -36.34
N ASN A 85 91.46 14.40 -35.82
CA ASN A 85 92.90 14.60 -36.03
C ASN A 85 93.48 13.82 -37.22
N GLY A 86 92.65 13.12 -37.99
CA GLY A 86 93.07 12.41 -39.21
C GLY A 86 94.00 11.25 -38.93
N ILE A 87 93.78 10.54 -37.83
CA ILE A 87 94.63 9.42 -37.41
C ILE A 87 93.97 8.13 -37.85
N VAL A 88 94.71 7.39 -38.67
CA VAL A 88 94.29 6.09 -39.18
C VAL A 88 95.35 5.05 -38.90
N SER A 89 94.94 3.80 -38.83
CA SER A 89 95.88 2.70 -38.70
C SER A 89 95.45 1.46 -39.47
N ILE A 90 96.45 0.70 -39.89
CA ILE A 90 96.27 -0.68 -40.33
C ILE A 90 97.15 -1.57 -39.47
N VAL A 91 96.64 -2.75 -39.12
CA VAL A 91 97.45 -3.85 -38.61
C VAL A 91 97.69 -4.76 -39.80
N LEU A 92 98.96 -5.09 -40.07
CA LEU A 92 99.32 -5.99 -41.16
C LEU A 92 98.85 -7.40 -40.79
N GLU A 93 98.21 -8.08 -41.74
CA GLU A 93 97.79 -9.47 -41.59
C GLU A 93 98.97 -10.42 -41.79
N ASP A 94 98.84 -11.64 -41.27
CA ASP A 94 99.91 -12.63 -41.30
C ASP A 94 100.38 -12.99 -42.72
N ASN A 95 99.53 -12.80 -43.74
CA ASN A 95 99.85 -13.11 -45.12
C ASN A 95 100.96 -12.20 -45.70
N ILE A 96 100.90 -10.87 -45.52
CA ILE A 96 101.88 -9.93 -46.07
C ILE A 96 103.21 -10.03 -45.32
N LEU A 97 103.20 -10.47 -44.06
CA LEU A 97 104.40 -10.75 -43.27
C LEU A 97 105.22 -11.93 -43.83
N GLY A 98 104.67 -12.71 -44.78
CA GLY A 98 105.40 -13.71 -45.54
C GLY A 98 106.30 -13.16 -46.65
N TYR A 99 106.10 -11.90 -47.06
CA TYR A 99 106.98 -11.22 -48.02
C TYR A 99 108.27 -10.75 -47.33
N VAL A 100 109.42 -10.87 -48.01
CA VAL A 100 110.71 -10.35 -47.53
C VAL A 100 111.25 -9.37 -48.55
N GLY A 101 111.30 -8.09 -48.19
CA GLY A 101 111.73 -7.01 -49.08
C GLY A 101 111.02 -5.69 -48.79
N LYS A 102 111.21 -4.72 -49.68
CA LYS A 102 110.56 -3.41 -49.61
C LYS A 102 109.10 -3.51 -50.08
N VAL A 103 108.19 -2.94 -49.29
CA VAL A 103 106.77 -2.77 -49.57
C VAL A 103 106.48 -1.29 -49.77
N GLU A 104 105.70 -0.97 -50.80
CA GLU A 104 105.28 0.39 -51.13
C GLU A 104 103.80 0.57 -50.79
N GLY A 105 103.50 1.47 -49.86
CA GLY A 105 102.16 1.81 -49.43
C GLY A 105 101.63 3.08 -50.08
N SER A 106 100.34 3.08 -50.42
CA SER A 106 99.59 4.20 -50.98
C SER A 106 98.31 4.43 -50.18
N VAL A 107 98.10 5.65 -49.71
CA VAL A 107 96.90 6.01 -48.92
C VAL A 107 95.87 6.75 -49.77
N TYR A 108 94.63 6.31 -49.68
CA TYR A 108 93.46 6.92 -50.33
C TYR A 108 92.43 7.32 -49.27
N ILE A 109 91.57 8.29 -49.58
CA ILE A 109 90.46 8.70 -48.71
C ILE A 109 89.19 8.76 -49.55
N ASP A 110 88.17 7.99 -49.19
CA ASP A 110 86.86 8.04 -49.80
C ASP A 110 85.86 8.67 -48.82
N PHE A 111 85.33 9.82 -49.19
CA PHE A 111 84.31 10.53 -48.42
C PHE A 111 82.91 9.98 -48.71
N PRO A 112 81.95 10.14 -47.78
CA PRO A 112 80.60 9.61 -47.92
C PRO A 112 79.76 10.23 -49.06
N ASN A 113 80.25 11.27 -49.73
CA ASN A 113 79.57 11.95 -50.83
C ASN A 113 80.18 11.61 -52.20
N ASP A 114 80.65 10.37 -52.35
CA ASP A 114 81.29 9.82 -53.56
C ASP A 114 82.54 10.58 -54.03
N ARG A 115 83.10 11.44 -53.18
CA ARG A 115 84.37 12.12 -53.45
C ARG A 115 85.50 11.27 -52.91
N SER A 116 86.52 11.03 -53.74
CA SER A 116 87.75 10.37 -53.34
C SER A 116 88.97 11.30 -53.45
N LEU A 117 90.02 10.98 -52.69
CA LEU A 117 91.32 11.62 -52.76
C LEU A 117 92.42 10.56 -52.86
N ASP A 118 93.20 10.60 -53.93
CA ASP A 118 94.56 10.07 -53.89
C ASP A 118 95.42 11.10 -53.17
N THR A 119 95.99 10.71 -52.03
CA THR A 119 96.69 11.66 -51.17
C THR A 119 98.05 12.08 -51.70
N ALA A 120 98.54 11.47 -52.80
CA ALA A 120 99.96 11.44 -53.19
C ALA A 120 100.89 10.89 -52.07
N GLY A 121 100.30 10.41 -50.97
CA GLY A 121 100.93 9.86 -49.80
C GLY A 121 101.42 8.46 -50.08
N ARG A 122 102.61 8.38 -50.66
CA ARG A 122 103.36 7.14 -50.84
C ARG A 122 104.32 6.96 -49.68
N PHE A 123 104.42 5.76 -49.14
CA PHE A 123 105.37 5.43 -48.08
C PHE A 123 106.02 4.08 -48.36
N THR A 124 107.23 3.85 -47.85
CA THR A 124 107.89 2.55 -47.96
C THR A 124 108.32 2.03 -46.61
N PHE A 125 108.20 0.72 -46.42
CA PHE A 125 108.76 0.00 -45.26
C PHE A 125 109.33 -1.34 -45.74
N ASP A 126 110.18 -1.95 -44.91
CA ASP A 126 110.77 -3.25 -45.21
C ASP A 126 110.15 -4.33 -44.31
N ILE A 127 109.99 -5.53 -44.88
CA ILE A 127 109.71 -6.73 -44.11
C ILE A 127 110.94 -7.63 -44.15
N LYS A 128 111.43 -8.05 -42.98
CA LYS A 128 112.56 -8.97 -42.83
C LYS A 128 112.13 -10.28 -42.19
N ARG A 129 112.87 -11.33 -42.49
CA ARG A 129 112.63 -12.65 -41.90
C ARG A 129 113.20 -12.74 -40.48
N SER A 130 112.38 -13.17 -39.53
CA SER A 130 112.82 -13.50 -38.19
C SER A 130 113.66 -14.77 -38.18
N GLN A 131 114.66 -14.85 -37.29
CA GLN A 131 115.53 -16.04 -37.14
C GLN A 131 114.79 -17.29 -36.64
N ILE A 132 113.59 -17.13 -36.09
CA ILE A 132 112.75 -18.20 -35.51
C ILE A 132 111.66 -18.70 -36.47
N ASP A 133 111.51 -18.08 -37.65
CA ASP A 133 110.46 -18.45 -38.61
C ASP A 133 111.06 -19.33 -39.73
N ASP A 134 111.03 -20.65 -39.52
CA ASP A 134 111.56 -21.65 -40.47
C ASP A 134 110.68 -21.83 -41.73
N SER A 135 109.45 -21.31 -41.73
CA SER A 135 108.53 -21.31 -42.89
C SER A 135 107.97 -19.91 -43.17
N THR A 136 107.77 -19.60 -44.45
CA THR A 136 107.10 -18.38 -44.91
C THR A 136 105.59 -18.62 -45.00
N PRO A 137 104.75 -17.78 -44.37
CA PRO A 137 103.31 -17.74 -44.67
C PRO A 137 103.06 -17.65 -46.18
N GLU A 138 102.00 -18.28 -46.67
CA GLU A 138 101.61 -18.16 -48.07
C GLU A 138 101.26 -16.70 -48.37
N LEU A 139 101.96 -16.12 -49.33
CA LEU A 139 101.80 -14.74 -49.77
C LEU A 139 100.84 -14.73 -50.95
N GLU A 140 99.64 -14.22 -50.73
CA GLU A 140 98.65 -14.06 -51.81
C GLU A 140 99.04 -12.87 -52.70
N ASP A 141 98.86 -13.00 -54.02
CA ASP A 141 99.10 -11.89 -54.96
C ASP A 141 98.08 -10.76 -54.81
N TYR A 142 96.87 -11.07 -54.31
CA TYR A 142 95.86 -10.08 -53.97
C TYR A 142 95.13 -10.42 -52.67
N TYR A 143 94.91 -9.42 -51.81
CA TYR A 143 94.20 -9.57 -50.54
C TYR A 143 93.40 -8.31 -50.20
N PHE A 144 92.22 -8.47 -49.56
CA PHE A 144 91.43 -7.35 -49.05
C PHE A 144 90.84 -7.63 -47.65
N ASN A 145 91.20 -6.83 -46.64
CA ASN A 145 90.78 -7.07 -45.25
C ASN A 145 89.37 -6.53 -44.89
N GLY A 146 88.72 -5.76 -45.76
CA GLY A 146 87.45 -5.09 -45.44
C GLY A 146 86.27 -6.05 -45.24
N PHE A 147 86.37 -7.29 -45.74
CA PHE A 147 85.34 -8.32 -45.55
C PHE A 147 85.20 -8.74 -44.08
N SER A 148 86.31 -8.96 -43.37
CA SER A 148 86.29 -9.40 -41.96
C SER A 148 85.60 -8.36 -41.05
N GLN A 149 85.92 -7.08 -41.23
CA GLN A 149 85.27 -6.00 -40.47
C GLN A 149 83.76 -5.90 -40.74
N THR A 150 83.30 -6.32 -41.92
CA THR A 150 81.88 -6.33 -42.28
C THR A 150 81.16 -7.51 -41.62
N ILE A 151 81.80 -8.69 -41.57
CA ILE A 151 81.28 -9.88 -40.90
C ILE A 151 81.08 -9.61 -39.40
N ASP A 152 82.08 -9.05 -38.71
CA ASP A 152 81.99 -8.75 -37.27
C ASP A 152 80.81 -7.82 -36.94
N LYS A 153 80.53 -6.83 -37.80
CA LYS A 153 79.38 -5.93 -37.63
C LYS A 153 78.05 -6.67 -37.82
N ILE A 154 77.97 -7.56 -38.80
CA ILE A 154 76.76 -8.37 -39.05
C ILE A 154 76.50 -9.31 -37.87
N GLU A 155 77.54 -9.98 -37.37
CA GLU A 155 77.44 -10.87 -36.21
C GLU A 155 76.97 -10.12 -34.96
N LYS A 156 77.48 -8.92 -34.73
CA LYS A 156 77.02 -8.08 -33.62
C LYS A 156 75.54 -7.68 -33.78
N ILE A 157 75.11 -7.25 -34.97
CA ILE A 157 73.71 -6.91 -35.24
C ILE A 157 72.79 -8.12 -35.00
N LEU A 158 73.22 -9.31 -35.41
CA LEU A 158 72.47 -10.55 -35.17
C LEU A 158 72.35 -10.88 -33.68
N ALA A 159 73.45 -10.73 -32.92
CA ALA A 159 73.46 -10.99 -31.48
C ALA A 159 72.55 -10.00 -30.72
N ASP A 160 72.68 -8.71 -31.00
CA ASP A 160 71.87 -7.65 -30.37
C ASP A 160 70.38 -7.82 -30.72
N GLY A 161 70.08 -8.10 -31.99
CA GLY A 161 68.70 -8.33 -32.45
C GLY A 161 68.07 -9.58 -31.82
N LYS A 162 68.83 -10.66 -31.66
CA LYS A 162 68.36 -11.87 -30.97
C LYS A 162 68.04 -11.58 -29.50
N GLN A 163 68.91 -10.87 -28.80
CA GLN A 163 68.70 -10.52 -27.40
C GLN A 163 67.47 -9.61 -27.20
N GLU A 164 67.27 -8.63 -28.08
CA GLU A 164 66.09 -7.75 -28.01
C GLU A 164 64.78 -8.52 -28.22
N ILE A 165 64.76 -9.47 -29.18
CA ILE A 165 63.60 -10.32 -29.43
C ILE A 165 63.29 -11.20 -28.22
N GLU A 166 64.30 -11.86 -27.65
CA GLU A 166 64.13 -12.71 -26.46
C GLU A 166 63.57 -11.91 -25.28
N GLN A 167 64.05 -10.68 -25.06
CA GLN A 167 63.52 -9.81 -24.00
C GLN A 167 62.05 -9.43 -24.25
N LYS A 168 61.68 -9.03 -25.48
CA LYS A 168 60.29 -8.67 -25.82
C LYS A 168 59.33 -9.86 -25.69
N ILE A 169 59.78 -11.08 -25.99
CA ILE A 169 58.99 -12.30 -25.78
C ILE A 169 58.71 -12.49 -24.30
N ALA A 170 59.73 -12.44 -23.44
CA ALA A 170 59.56 -12.63 -22.00
C ALA A 170 58.64 -11.57 -21.36
N GLU A 171 58.77 -10.31 -21.78
CA GLU A 171 57.87 -9.23 -21.35
C GLU A 171 56.43 -9.48 -21.80
N SER A 172 56.23 -9.96 -23.03
CA SER A 172 54.90 -10.28 -23.56
C SER A 172 54.25 -11.46 -22.85
N GLU A 173 55.00 -12.52 -22.58
CA GLU A 173 54.54 -13.69 -21.82
C GLU A 173 54.08 -13.28 -20.42
N THR A 174 54.88 -12.48 -19.72
CA THR A 174 54.53 -11.96 -18.39
C THR A 174 53.23 -11.15 -18.41
N GLN A 175 53.04 -10.29 -19.41
CA GLN A 175 51.80 -9.51 -19.56
C GLN A 175 50.58 -10.38 -19.88
N ILE A 176 50.75 -11.41 -20.71
CA ILE A 176 49.70 -12.37 -21.07
C ILE A 176 49.26 -13.16 -19.84
N GLU A 177 50.21 -13.68 -19.06
CA GLU A 177 49.92 -14.42 -17.82
C GLU A 177 49.18 -13.56 -16.80
N ALA A 178 49.60 -12.30 -16.62
CA ALA A 178 48.92 -11.37 -15.72
C ALA A 178 47.46 -11.13 -16.14
N LYS A 179 47.20 -10.92 -17.44
CA LYS A 179 45.84 -10.72 -17.98
C LYS A 179 44.99 -11.99 -17.89
N LEU A 180 45.57 -13.16 -18.14
CA LEU A 180 44.89 -14.45 -17.99
C LEU A 180 44.47 -14.67 -16.55
N LYS A 181 45.37 -14.41 -15.60
CA LYS A 181 45.06 -14.52 -14.17
C LYS A 181 43.94 -13.57 -13.74
N ASP A 182 44.01 -12.28 -14.11
CA ASP A 182 42.96 -11.31 -13.81
C ASP A 182 41.59 -11.72 -14.39
N THR A 183 41.59 -12.23 -15.63
CA THR A 183 40.37 -12.74 -16.28
C THR A 183 39.81 -13.95 -15.54
N ASN A 184 40.67 -14.89 -15.12
CA ASN A 184 40.24 -16.08 -14.41
C ASN A 184 39.71 -15.77 -12.99
N ASP A 185 40.32 -14.80 -12.31
CA ASP A 185 39.86 -14.29 -11.01
C ASP A 185 38.47 -13.63 -11.17
N LYS A 186 38.25 -12.85 -12.23
CA LYS A 186 36.93 -12.26 -12.56
C LYS A 186 35.87 -13.32 -12.90
N ILE A 187 36.20 -14.34 -13.68
CA ILE A 187 35.29 -15.45 -14.00
C ILE A 187 34.91 -16.22 -12.73
N THR A 188 35.88 -16.50 -11.86
CA THR A 188 35.65 -17.18 -10.59
C THR A 188 34.68 -16.39 -9.72
N LYS A 189 34.88 -15.06 -9.62
CA LYS A 189 33.98 -14.18 -8.88
C LYS A 189 32.57 -14.16 -9.49
N ALA A 190 32.46 -14.04 -10.81
CA ALA A 190 31.17 -14.09 -11.50
C ALA A 190 30.43 -15.41 -11.25
N ASN A 191 31.13 -16.55 -11.24
CA ASN A 191 30.54 -17.85 -10.93
C ASN A 191 30.03 -17.94 -9.48
N GLN A 192 30.76 -17.36 -8.51
CA GLN A 192 30.30 -17.26 -7.12
C GLN A 192 29.05 -16.37 -6.99
N ASP A 193 29.01 -15.26 -7.72
CA ASP A 193 27.87 -14.35 -7.73
C ASP A 193 26.64 -15.02 -8.35
N VAL A 194 26.79 -15.79 -9.45
CA VAL A 194 25.72 -16.61 -10.05
C VAL A 194 25.20 -17.66 -9.08
N ALA A 195 26.07 -18.37 -8.35
CA ALA A 195 25.64 -19.35 -7.35
C ALA A 195 24.84 -18.69 -6.20
N THR A 196 25.26 -17.49 -5.78
CA THR A 196 24.55 -16.70 -4.78
C THR A 196 23.18 -16.25 -5.28
N LEU A 197 23.10 -15.80 -6.54
CA LEU A 197 21.84 -15.43 -7.18
C LEU A 197 20.87 -16.61 -7.26
N ASN A 198 21.32 -17.79 -7.67
CA ASN A 198 20.49 -19.00 -7.71
C ASN A 198 19.90 -19.33 -6.32
N THR A 199 20.73 -19.28 -5.28
CA THR A 199 20.26 -19.52 -3.90
C THR A 199 19.19 -18.51 -3.47
N ASN A 200 19.33 -17.24 -3.87
CA ASN A 200 18.35 -16.21 -3.56
C ASN A 200 17.06 -16.36 -4.37
N ILE A 201 17.14 -16.83 -5.61
CA ILE A 201 15.98 -17.19 -6.43
C ILE A 201 15.20 -18.32 -5.78
N ASP A 202 15.87 -19.39 -5.34
CA ASP A 202 15.23 -20.53 -4.67
C ASP A 202 14.47 -20.08 -3.40
N LYS A 203 15.13 -19.30 -2.53
CA LYS A 203 14.48 -18.72 -1.34
C LYS A 203 13.30 -17.81 -1.69
N THR A 204 13.35 -17.13 -2.83
CA THR A 204 12.25 -16.25 -3.27
C THR A 204 11.08 -17.08 -3.78
N ASN A 205 11.34 -18.17 -4.50
CA ASN A 205 10.31 -19.11 -4.95
C ASN A 205 9.59 -19.77 -3.76
N ASP A 206 10.34 -20.23 -2.74
CA ASP A 206 9.73 -20.78 -1.52
C ASP A 206 8.77 -19.80 -0.84
N ARG A 207 9.14 -18.51 -0.80
CA ARG A 207 8.28 -17.45 -0.25
C ARG A 207 7.05 -17.18 -1.12
N ILE A 208 7.20 -17.23 -2.44
CA ILE A 208 6.08 -17.10 -3.39
C ILE A 208 5.09 -18.25 -3.18
N ASP A 209 5.56 -19.48 -3.07
CA ASP A 209 4.71 -20.65 -2.84
C ASP A 209 3.97 -20.58 -1.51
N GLN A 210 4.66 -20.18 -0.43
CA GLN A 210 4.04 -19.93 0.87
C GLN A 210 2.95 -18.85 0.77
N THR A 211 3.21 -17.76 0.06
CA THR A 211 2.25 -16.67 -0.14
C THR A 211 1.03 -17.15 -0.93
N ASN A 212 1.24 -17.93 -1.99
CA ASN A 212 0.16 -18.51 -2.78
C ASN A 212 -0.73 -19.44 -1.95
N GLN A 213 -0.13 -20.23 -1.05
CA GLN A 213 -0.88 -21.06 -0.11
C GLN A 213 -1.76 -20.20 0.81
N GLN A 214 -1.20 -19.14 1.40
CA GLN A 214 -1.95 -18.22 2.26
C GLN A 214 -3.10 -17.53 1.52
N ILE A 215 -2.88 -17.08 0.28
CA ILE A 215 -3.94 -16.52 -0.58
C ILE A 215 -5.03 -17.56 -0.84
N GLY A 216 -4.65 -18.81 -1.12
CA GLY A 216 -5.58 -19.91 -1.32
C GLY A 216 -6.44 -20.21 -0.08
N ASP A 217 -5.90 -20.00 1.12
CA ASP A 217 -6.63 -20.20 2.37
C ASP A 217 -7.60 -19.04 2.69
N LEU A 218 -7.27 -17.80 2.31
CA LEU A 218 -8.20 -16.67 2.38
C LEU A 218 -9.46 -16.89 1.52
N GLY A 219 -9.32 -17.55 0.37
CA GLY A 219 -10.46 -17.95 -0.46
C GLY A 219 -11.39 -18.99 0.16
N LYS A 220 -11.04 -19.57 1.32
CA LYS A 220 -11.81 -20.63 2.00
C LYS A 220 -12.47 -20.16 3.30
N LEU A 221 -12.36 -18.87 3.63
CA LEU A 221 -12.94 -18.32 4.87
C LEU A 221 -14.41 -18.70 5.00
N LYS A 222 -14.76 -19.18 6.19
CA LYS A 222 -16.12 -19.50 6.59
C LYS A 222 -16.74 -18.25 7.20
N LYS A 223 -18.01 -18.05 6.86
CA LYS A 223 -18.80 -16.93 7.35
C LYS A 223 -19.68 -17.37 8.51
N MET A 224 -19.82 -16.48 9.46
CA MET A 224 -20.76 -16.57 10.56
C MET A 224 -21.45 -15.21 10.73
N TYR A 225 -22.62 -15.19 11.32
CA TYR A 225 -23.44 -14.00 11.49
C TYR A 225 -23.99 -13.94 12.90
N SER A 226 -24.11 -12.74 13.47
CA SER A 226 -24.58 -12.52 14.84
C SER A 226 -25.12 -11.09 15.02
N ASN A 227 -25.95 -10.87 16.02
CA ASN A 227 -26.36 -9.53 16.46
C ASN A 227 -25.60 -9.06 17.71
N SER A 228 -24.72 -9.90 18.25
CA SER A 228 -23.82 -9.56 19.35
C SER A 228 -22.42 -10.11 19.12
N ILE A 229 -21.41 -9.37 19.59
CA ILE A 229 -20.01 -9.83 19.67
C ILE A 229 -19.56 -10.02 21.12
N ASP A 230 -20.44 -9.76 22.09
CA ASP A 230 -20.16 -9.97 23.51
C ASP A 230 -20.42 -11.42 23.90
N PHE A 231 -19.60 -12.31 23.37
CA PHE A 231 -19.66 -13.74 23.64
C PHE A 231 -19.08 -14.11 25.02
N GLY A 232 -18.55 -13.16 25.79
CA GLY A 232 -17.90 -13.44 27.07
C GLY A 232 -16.71 -14.41 26.99
N GLY A 233 -16.08 -14.67 28.13
CA GLY A 233 -14.93 -15.57 28.26
C GLY A 233 -15.30 -17.03 28.53
N TYR A 234 -16.37 -17.54 27.92
CA TYR A 234 -16.85 -18.91 28.15
C TYR A 234 -16.04 -19.97 27.38
N ASP A 235 -16.14 -21.21 27.83
CA ASP A 235 -15.58 -22.37 27.13
C ASP A 235 -16.59 -22.93 26.11
N TYR A 236 -16.34 -22.62 24.84
CA TYR A 236 -17.14 -23.04 23.68
C TYR A 236 -16.72 -24.39 23.08
N SER A 237 -15.86 -25.16 23.76
CA SER A 237 -15.40 -26.47 23.25
C SER A 237 -16.44 -27.59 23.39
N GLY A 238 -17.44 -27.39 24.26
CA GLY A 238 -18.54 -28.32 24.50
C GLY A 238 -19.75 -28.12 23.60
N ASN A 239 -20.83 -28.87 23.85
CA ASN A 239 -22.04 -28.77 23.03
C ASN A 239 -22.81 -27.47 23.29
N PRO A 240 -23.45 -26.88 22.26
CA PRO A 240 -24.24 -25.65 22.38
C PRO A 240 -25.28 -25.72 23.49
N ASN A 241 -25.44 -24.61 24.22
CA ASN A 241 -26.53 -24.48 25.17
C ASN A 241 -27.84 -24.21 24.43
N ILE A 242 -28.85 -25.03 24.70
CA ILE A 242 -30.22 -24.91 24.17
C ILE A 242 -31.23 -24.53 25.26
N ALA A 243 -30.79 -24.27 26.50
CA ALA A 243 -31.65 -23.63 27.49
C ALA A 243 -31.90 -22.17 27.08
N PRO A 244 -33.03 -21.54 27.46
CA PRO A 244 -33.19 -20.10 27.28
C PRO A 244 -32.05 -19.33 27.97
N ASN A 245 -31.71 -18.15 27.48
CA ASN A 245 -30.86 -17.22 28.24
C ASN A 245 -31.70 -16.71 29.42
N VAL A 246 -31.22 -16.94 30.65
CA VAL A 246 -32.01 -16.73 31.88
C VAL A 246 -31.54 -15.49 32.62
N GLY A 247 -32.49 -14.66 33.03
CA GLY A 247 -32.35 -13.64 34.06
C GLY A 247 -33.51 -13.71 35.08
N PHE A 248 -33.58 -12.71 35.96
CA PHE A 248 -34.55 -12.68 37.06
C PHE A 248 -36.00 -12.83 36.62
N ASN A 249 -36.38 -12.11 35.56
CA ASN A 249 -37.77 -12.02 35.11
C ASN A 249 -38.27 -13.27 34.39
N ASP A 250 -37.38 -14.19 34.02
CA ASP A 250 -37.75 -15.44 33.35
C ASP A 250 -38.29 -16.49 34.33
N PHE A 251 -38.06 -16.29 35.64
CA PHE A 251 -38.62 -17.13 36.68
C PHE A 251 -40.03 -16.71 37.07
N TYR A 252 -40.91 -17.71 37.21
CA TYR A 252 -42.27 -17.50 37.74
C TYR A 252 -42.28 -17.38 39.26
N ASN A 253 -43.33 -16.74 39.77
CA ASN A 253 -43.65 -16.60 41.18
C ASN A 253 -42.60 -15.83 42.00
N ASN A 254 -41.94 -14.83 41.41
CA ASN A 254 -40.90 -14.04 42.10
C ASN A 254 -41.42 -13.27 43.34
N GLY A 255 -42.70 -12.89 43.39
CA GLY A 255 -43.32 -12.20 44.54
C GLY A 255 -44.66 -12.76 45.02
N SER A 256 -45.17 -13.84 44.41
CA SER A 256 -46.57 -14.29 44.61
C SER A 256 -46.73 -15.43 45.63
N GLN A 257 -45.66 -15.84 46.31
CA GLN A 257 -45.66 -16.99 47.23
C GLN A 257 -45.53 -16.53 48.68
N THR A 258 -46.49 -16.91 49.52
CA THR A 258 -46.48 -16.62 50.95
C THR A 258 -45.20 -17.15 51.60
N GLY A 259 -44.45 -16.27 52.25
CA GLY A 259 -43.20 -16.63 52.92
C GLY A 259 -41.97 -16.77 52.02
N TYR A 260 -42.06 -16.34 50.74
CA TYR A 260 -40.91 -16.30 49.84
C TYR A 260 -40.70 -14.89 49.27
N THR A 261 -39.45 -14.45 49.25
CA THR A 261 -39.01 -13.26 48.49
C THR A 261 -37.90 -13.65 47.53
N ALA A 262 -37.93 -13.11 46.31
CA ALA A 262 -36.86 -13.28 45.35
C ALA A 262 -36.19 -11.94 45.06
N LYS A 263 -34.87 -11.96 44.93
CA LYS A 263 -34.06 -10.79 44.57
C LYS A 263 -33.13 -11.13 43.41
N ASP A 264 -33.02 -10.19 42.49
CA ASP A 264 -32.07 -10.27 41.39
C ASP A 264 -30.64 -10.07 41.89
N GLY A 265 -29.76 -10.99 41.52
CA GLY A 265 -28.32 -10.91 41.64
C GLY A 265 -27.69 -10.74 40.27
N VAL A 266 -26.39 -10.42 40.21
CA VAL A 266 -25.70 -10.20 38.92
C VAL A 266 -25.72 -11.45 38.03
N ASP A 267 -25.58 -12.63 38.62
CA ASP A 267 -25.42 -13.91 37.92
C ASP A 267 -26.31 -15.04 38.50
N HIS A 268 -27.26 -14.70 39.36
CA HIS A 268 -28.12 -15.63 40.06
C HIS A 268 -29.39 -14.97 40.58
N ILE A 269 -30.39 -15.80 40.90
CA ILE A 269 -31.56 -15.40 41.68
C ILE A 269 -31.38 -15.85 43.13
N ALA A 270 -31.60 -14.94 44.08
CA ALA A 270 -31.63 -15.22 45.50
C ALA A 270 -33.08 -15.40 45.96
N VAL A 271 -33.40 -16.53 46.58
CA VAL A 271 -34.75 -16.89 47.04
C VAL A 271 -34.72 -17.08 48.55
N THR A 272 -35.24 -16.10 49.28
CA THR A 272 -35.35 -16.14 50.75
C THR A 272 -36.69 -16.74 51.16
N ARG A 273 -36.64 -17.78 51.98
CA ARG A 273 -37.77 -18.50 52.57
C ARG A 273 -37.89 -18.16 54.06
N THR A 274 -39.10 -17.90 54.56
CA THR A 274 -39.39 -17.77 55.99
C THR A 274 -39.66 -19.13 56.64
N ALA A 275 -39.46 -19.26 57.96
CA ALA A 275 -39.56 -20.55 58.66
C ALA A 275 -40.91 -21.26 58.45
N ASP A 276 -42.01 -20.49 58.46
CA ASP A 276 -43.39 -21.01 58.33
C ASP A 276 -43.91 -21.03 56.88
N ALA A 277 -43.03 -20.82 55.88
CA ALA A 277 -43.46 -20.79 54.49
C ALA A 277 -43.82 -22.21 54.00
N PRO A 278 -44.97 -22.41 53.32
CA PRO A 278 -45.33 -23.71 52.75
C PRO A 278 -44.34 -24.14 51.66
N PRO A 279 -44.27 -25.43 51.29
CA PRO A 279 -43.39 -25.88 50.21
C PRO A 279 -43.73 -25.21 48.88
N ALA A 280 -42.74 -24.55 48.28
CA ALA A 280 -42.91 -23.85 47.02
C ALA A 280 -41.59 -23.75 46.27
N GLY A 281 -41.65 -23.26 45.04
CA GLY A 281 -40.47 -23.19 44.18
C GLY A 281 -40.53 -22.12 43.11
N LYS A 282 -39.36 -21.84 42.53
CA LYS A 282 -39.20 -21.04 41.33
C LYS A 282 -39.21 -21.95 40.11
N LEU A 283 -39.89 -21.51 39.07
CA LEU A 283 -40.12 -22.27 37.87
C LEU A 283 -39.54 -21.50 36.69
N LEU A 284 -38.87 -22.20 35.78
CA LEU A 284 -38.39 -21.67 34.53
C LEU A 284 -38.99 -22.51 33.40
N ASN A 285 -39.72 -21.87 32.49
CA ASN A 285 -40.34 -22.58 31.39
C ASN A 285 -39.27 -23.17 30.46
N LEU A 286 -39.49 -24.40 30.05
CA LEU A 286 -38.59 -25.12 29.17
C LEU A 286 -39.33 -25.51 27.92
N ARG A 287 -39.09 -24.75 26.85
CA ARG A 287 -39.74 -24.98 25.56
C ARG A 287 -38.81 -25.05 24.37
N THR A 288 -37.63 -25.63 24.60
CA THR A 288 -36.53 -25.65 23.63
C THR A 288 -36.10 -27.06 23.22
N LEU A 289 -36.73 -28.11 23.76
CA LEU A 289 -36.32 -29.50 23.53
C LEU A 289 -37.14 -30.19 22.44
N LEU A 290 -36.57 -31.25 21.87
CA LEU A 290 -37.22 -32.13 20.90
C LEU A 290 -37.51 -33.52 21.50
N PRO A 291 -38.49 -34.27 20.94
CA PRO A 291 -38.74 -35.68 21.30
C PRO A 291 -37.59 -36.62 20.90
N ASN A 292 -37.46 -37.76 21.60
CA ASN A 292 -36.45 -38.80 21.32
C ASN A 292 -34.99 -38.33 21.32
N LYS A 293 -34.65 -37.36 22.16
CA LYS A 293 -33.31 -36.80 22.27
C LYS A 293 -32.76 -36.97 23.67
N THR A 294 -31.47 -37.24 23.76
CA THR A 294 -30.75 -37.34 25.04
C THR A 294 -30.04 -36.02 25.31
N TYR A 295 -30.25 -35.48 26.50
CA TYR A 295 -29.71 -34.20 26.94
C TYR A 295 -29.06 -34.34 28.32
N SER A 296 -28.18 -33.39 28.64
CA SER A 296 -27.71 -33.14 30.00
C SER A 296 -28.10 -31.74 30.44
N LEU A 297 -28.67 -31.64 31.64
CA LEU A 297 -28.92 -30.39 32.36
C LEU A 297 -27.76 -30.17 33.35
N SER A 298 -27.25 -28.94 33.43
CA SER A 298 -26.39 -28.47 34.51
C SER A 298 -26.85 -27.11 35.04
N VAL A 299 -26.71 -26.91 36.34
CA VAL A 299 -27.14 -25.70 37.04
C VAL A 299 -26.42 -25.54 38.37
N ASP A 300 -26.08 -24.30 38.73
CA ASP A 300 -25.45 -23.99 40.01
C ASP A 300 -26.47 -23.69 41.10
N ILE A 301 -26.30 -24.32 42.27
CA ILE A 301 -27.16 -24.13 43.43
C ILE A 301 -26.31 -24.03 44.70
N TRP A 302 -26.64 -23.09 45.58
CA TRP A 302 -26.07 -22.96 46.93
C TRP A 302 -27.07 -22.28 47.87
N ALA A 303 -26.70 -22.11 49.13
CA ALA A 303 -27.53 -21.44 50.13
C ALA A 303 -26.70 -20.49 51.00
N ASP A 304 -27.35 -19.66 51.81
CA ASP A 304 -26.71 -18.77 52.78
C ASP A 304 -26.22 -19.51 54.04
N MET A 305 -26.76 -20.70 54.26
CA MET A 305 -26.41 -21.62 55.32
C MET A 305 -26.50 -23.07 54.84
N GLU A 306 -25.95 -24.00 55.62
CA GLU A 306 -26.15 -25.43 55.38
C GLU A 306 -27.62 -25.81 55.58
N VAL A 307 -28.28 -26.29 54.51
CA VAL A 307 -29.64 -26.81 54.56
C VAL A 307 -29.63 -28.34 54.41
N PRO A 308 -30.49 -29.07 55.16
CA PRO A 308 -30.40 -30.52 55.27
C PRO A 308 -30.77 -31.24 53.97
N SER A 309 -30.45 -32.54 53.92
CA SER A 309 -30.79 -33.38 52.77
C SER A 309 -32.28 -33.34 52.44
N GLY A 310 -32.60 -33.07 51.16
CA GLY A 310 -33.98 -32.97 50.68
C GLY A 310 -34.68 -31.65 51.00
N ALA A 311 -34.04 -30.70 51.68
CA ALA A 311 -34.57 -29.35 51.90
C ALA A 311 -34.78 -28.58 50.59
N VAL A 312 -33.80 -28.65 49.70
CA VAL A 312 -33.82 -28.01 48.38
C VAL A 312 -33.67 -29.08 47.31
N SER A 313 -34.41 -28.93 46.22
CA SER A 313 -34.36 -29.85 45.10
C SER A 313 -34.52 -29.13 43.78
N CYS A 314 -33.90 -29.66 42.73
CA CYS A 314 -34.00 -29.14 41.37
C CYS A 314 -34.31 -30.28 40.42
N ASN A 315 -35.41 -30.16 39.69
CA ASN A 315 -35.77 -31.10 38.63
C ASN A 315 -36.11 -30.38 37.33
N ILE A 316 -35.95 -31.13 36.25
CA ILE A 316 -36.61 -30.89 34.99
C ILE A 316 -37.88 -31.74 34.93
N ARG A 317 -39.00 -31.11 34.62
CA ARG A 317 -40.28 -31.78 34.34
C ARG A 317 -40.46 -31.90 32.83
N LEU A 318 -40.87 -33.08 32.40
CA LEU A 318 -41.06 -33.44 31.00
C LEU A 318 -42.50 -33.94 30.81
N ARG A 319 -43.26 -33.26 29.96
CA ARG A 319 -44.61 -33.67 29.56
C ARG A 319 -44.51 -34.72 28.46
N GLU A 320 -44.90 -35.95 28.74
CA GLU A 320 -44.82 -37.11 27.85
C GLU A 320 -46.23 -37.66 27.61
N GLY A 321 -46.87 -37.18 26.53
CA GLY A 321 -48.30 -37.39 26.31
C GLY A 321 -49.15 -36.79 27.42
N THR A 322 -49.89 -37.64 28.15
CA THR A 322 -50.74 -37.24 29.28
C THR A 322 -50.05 -37.28 30.65
N GLU A 323 -48.78 -37.71 30.73
CA GLU A 323 -48.03 -37.83 32.00
C GLU A 323 -46.90 -36.79 32.14
N VAL A 324 -46.57 -36.41 33.39
CA VAL A 324 -45.39 -35.59 33.70
C VAL A 324 -44.35 -36.47 34.38
N ARG A 325 -43.15 -36.54 33.81
CA ARG A 325 -41.99 -37.17 34.43
C ARG A 325 -41.04 -36.12 34.98
N SER A 326 -40.55 -36.32 36.20
CA SER A 326 -39.54 -35.46 36.83
C SER A 326 -38.18 -36.15 36.84
N VAL A 327 -37.15 -35.46 36.38
CA VAL A 327 -35.75 -35.91 36.45
C VAL A 327 -34.95 -34.91 37.29
N TRP A 328 -34.19 -35.41 38.27
CA TRP A 328 -33.62 -34.56 39.32
C TRP A 328 -32.14 -34.28 39.08
N ALA A 329 -31.78 -33.00 38.93
CA ALA A 329 -30.39 -32.54 39.01
C ALA A 329 -29.90 -32.52 40.46
N LEU A 330 -30.79 -32.15 41.39
CA LEU A 330 -30.56 -32.13 42.83
C LEU A 330 -31.74 -32.75 43.56
N ILE A 331 -31.50 -33.83 44.30
CA ILE A 331 -32.46 -34.45 45.21
C ILE A 331 -31.70 -35.22 46.30
N ASN A 332 -32.28 -35.29 47.51
CA ASN A 332 -31.76 -36.08 48.64
C ASN A 332 -30.27 -35.81 48.96
N LYS A 333 -29.83 -34.56 48.78
CA LYS A 333 -28.50 -34.07 49.17
C LYS A 333 -28.63 -32.78 49.97
N PRO A 334 -27.74 -32.53 50.95
CA PRO A 334 -27.66 -31.22 51.60
C PRO A 334 -27.17 -30.17 50.59
N VAL A 335 -27.52 -28.90 50.83
CA VAL A 335 -27.00 -27.76 50.07
C VAL A 335 -26.25 -26.85 51.03
N GLY A 336 -25.00 -26.58 50.71
CA GLY A 336 -24.13 -25.74 51.53
C GLY A 336 -23.94 -24.33 51.00
N THR A 337 -22.99 -23.62 51.61
CA THR A 337 -22.67 -22.22 51.25
C THR A 337 -21.82 -22.07 49.99
N ASN A 338 -21.15 -23.15 49.57
CA ASN A 338 -20.35 -23.14 48.37
C ASN A 338 -21.22 -23.33 47.12
N ARG A 339 -21.02 -22.44 46.14
CA ARG A 339 -21.58 -22.57 44.80
C ARG A 339 -21.18 -23.92 44.19
N THR A 340 -22.17 -24.76 43.93
CA THR A 340 -21.96 -26.13 43.44
C THR A 340 -22.80 -26.37 42.19
N THR A 341 -22.16 -26.89 41.14
CA THR A 341 -22.85 -27.32 39.91
C THR A 341 -23.45 -28.70 40.11
N TYR A 342 -24.75 -28.80 39.87
CA TYR A 342 -25.49 -30.06 39.82
C TYR A 342 -25.85 -30.39 38.39
N SER A 343 -25.72 -31.66 38.00
CA SER A 343 -26.05 -32.11 36.65
C SER A 343 -26.80 -33.43 36.62
N VAL A 344 -27.60 -33.62 35.57
CA VAL A 344 -28.31 -34.86 35.30
C VAL A 344 -28.49 -35.08 33.81
N THR A 345 -28.41 -36.34 33.39
CA THR A 345 -28.67 -36.77 32.02
C THR A 345 -30.07 -37.36 31.92
N PHE A 346 -30.80 -37.05 30.85
CA PHE A 346 -32.14 -37.55 30.60
C PHE A 346 -32.41 -37.70 29.10
N THR A 347 -33.40 -38.51 28.75
CA THR A 347 -33.88 -38.67 27.36
C THR A 347 -35.35 -38.29 27.32
N THR A 348 -35.77 -37.49 26.34
CA THR A 348 -37.19 -37.17 26.08
C THR A 348 -37.86 -38.35 25.37
N ALA A 349 -39.09 -38.70 25.76
CA ALA A 349 -39.85 -39.76 25.09
C ALA A 349 -40.31 -39.35 23.67
N ALA A 350 -40.75 -40.34 22.88
CA ALA A 350 -41.27 -40.12 21.52
C ALA A 350 -42.53 -39.25 21.48
N ASN A 351 -43.35 -39.32 22.53
CA ASN A 351 -44.56 -38.53 22.73
C ASN A 351 -44.31 -37.30 23.61
N PHE A 352 -43.05 -36.86 23.78
CA PHE A 352 -42.74 -35.61 24.46
C PHE A 352 -43.41 -34.45 23.76
N VAL A 353 -44.01 -33.54 24.54
CA VAL A 353 -44.65 -32.33 24.02
C VAL A 353 -44.20 -31.11 24.82
N THR A 354 -43.98 -30.03 24.09
CA THR A 354 -43.48 -28.78 24.64
C THR A 354 -44.64 -27.95 25.19
N THR A 355 -44.75 -27.80 26.52
CA THR A 355 -45.86 -27.14 27.23
C THR A 355 -45.37 -26.37 28.46
N GLU A 356 -46.25 -25.65 29.16
CA GLU A 356 -45.93 -25.03 30.48
C GLU A 356 -45.58 -26.04 31.58
N GLU A 357 -45.96 -27.31 31.40
CA GLU A 357 -45.59 -28.36 32.34
C GLU A 357 -44.16 -28.88 32.10
N SER A 358 -43.61 -28.61 30.91
CA SER A 358 -42.20 -28.83 30.60
C SER A 358 -41.40 -27.65 31.12
N ARG A 359 -40.72 -27.82 32.27
CA ARG A 359 -40.09 -26.72 33.00
C ARG A 359 -39.00 -27.20 33.93
N ILE A 360 -38.08 -26.31 34.26
CA ILE A 360 -37.14 -26.49 35.37
C ILE A 360 -37.81 -25.96 36.64
N SER A 361 -37.67 -26.69 37.74
CA SER A 361 -38.28 -26.38 39.03
C SER A 361 -37.23 -26.45 40.14
N LEU A 362 -36.93 -25.30 40.74
CA LEU A 362 -36.20 -25.20 42.01
C LEU A 362 -37.22 -25.18 43.16
N TRP A 363 -37.20 -26.20 44.01
CA TRP A 363 -38.22 -26.42 45.03
C TRP A 363 -37.64 -26.47 46.43
N PHE A 364 -38.30 -25.77 47.38
CA PHE A 364 -37.98 -25.74 48.81
C PHE A 364 -39.05 -26.52 49.58
N ASN A 365 -38.61 -27.49 50.38
CA ASN A 365 -39.46 -28.30 51.25
C ASN A 365 -39.52 -27.72 52.68
N ASP A 366 -40.45 -28.22 53.49
CA ASP A 366 -40.63 -27.76 54.89
C ASP A 366 -39.33 -27.84 55.69
N SER A 367 -38.55 -28.89 55.46
CA SER A 367 -37.26 -29.16 56.11
C SER A 367 -36.17 -28.13 55.84
N ALA A 368 -36.37 -27.18 54.91
CA ALA A 368 -35.39 -26.13 54.63
C ALA A 368 -35.26 -25.07 55.75
N GLY A 369 -36.25 -24.97 56.65
CA GLY A 369 -36.36 -23.85 57.59
C GLY A 369 -36.33 -22.47 56.92
N ALA A 370 -35.98 -21.44 57.70
CA ALA A 370 -35.71 -20.11 57.15
C ALA A 370 -34.30 -20.09 56.54
N CYS A 371 -34.20 -19.80 55.24
CA CYS A 371 -32.93 -19.79 54.52
C CYS A 371 -33.03 -18.94 53.24
N THR A 372 -31.89 -18.58 52.67
CA THR A 372 -31.80 -18.03 51.31
C THR A 372 -31.10 -19.04 50.42
N GLY A 373 -31.84 -19.62 49.46
CA GLY A 373 -31.27 -20.44 48.41
C GLY A 373 -30.92 -19.59 47.19
N TYR A 374 -29.86 -19.96 46.50
CA TYR A 374 -29.37 -19.28 45.31
C TYR A 374 -29.36 -20.23 44.13
N LEU A 375 -29.79 -19.73 42.98
CA LEU A 375 -29.80 -20.46 41.71
C LEU A 375 -29.09 -19.62 40.67
N GLY A 376 -27.97 -20.14 40.15
CA GLY A 376 -27.21 -19.48 39.11
C GLY A 376 -28.00 -19.36 37.81
N TYR A 377 -27.84 -18.24 37.11
CA TYR A 377 -28.39 -18.05 35.76
C TYR A 377 -27.68 -18.90 34.70
N ASN A 378 -26.56 -19.53 35.06
CA ASN A 378 -25.81 -20.45 34.22
C ASN A 378 -26.48 -21.83 34.06
N ILE A 379 -27.76 -21.81 33.67
CA ILE A 379 -28.51 -23.02 33.34
C ILE A 379 -28.12 -23.43 31.93
N LYS A 380 -27.55 -24.64 31.82
CA LYS A 380 -27.23 -25.23 30.52
C LYS A 380 -28.02 -26.50 30.30
N ILE A 381 -28.64 -26.59 29.14
CA ILE A 381 -29.09 -27.86 28.57
C ILE A 381 -28.33 -28.04 27.26
N GLU A 382 -27.78 -29.22 27.06
CA GLU A 382 -27.06 -29.55 25.83
C GLU A 382 -27.38 -30.98 25.39
N GLU A 383 -27.37 -31.23 24.09
CA GLU A 383 -27.52 -32.59 23.55
C GLU A 383 -26.32 -33.44 23.96
N GLY A 384 -26.57 -34.69 24.38
CA GLY A 384 -25.54 -35.62 24.81
C GLY A 384 -25.70 -36.12 26.25
N SER A 385 -24.83 -37.05 26.62
CA SER A 385 -24.89 -37.75 27.91
C SER A 385 -24.03 -37.13 29.01
N THR A 386 -23.28 -36.08 28.68
CA THR A 386 -22.23 -35.52 29.54
C THR A 386 -22.32 -34.00 29.50
N ALA A 387 -22.51 -33.39 30.67
CA ALA A 387 -22.50 -31.95 30.80
C ALA A 387 -21.08 -31.40 30.57
N THR A 388 -21.00 -30.31 29.82
CA THR A 388 -19.79 -29.55 29.56
C THR A 388 -19.92 -28.15 30.18
N PRO A 389 -18.83 -27.36 30.24
CA PRO A 389 -18.87 -26.02 30.83
C PRO A 389 -19.96 -25.12 30.26
N TYR A 390 -20.42 -24.18 31.09
CA TYR A 390 -21.47 -23.25 30.70
C TYR A 390 -21.03 -22.33 29.55
N GLN A 391 -21.96 -22.16 28.61
CA GLN A 391 -21.95 -21.12 27.57
C GLN A 391 -23.39 -20.62 27.37
N PRO A 392 -23.63 -19.37 26.95
CA PRO A 392 -24.96 -18.87 26.68
C PRO A 392 -25.57 -19.58 25.46
N ASN A 393 -26.89 -19.51 25.34
CA ASN A 393 -27.57 -19.96 24.14
C ASN A 393 -27.41 -18.91 23.05
N LEU A 394 -26.63 -19.27 22.03
CA LEU A 394 -26.29 -18.38 20.94
C LEU A 394 -27.38 -18.31 19.86
N LEU A 395 -28.38 -19.21 19.87
CA LEU A 395 -29.45 -19.25 18.86
C LEU A 395 -30.54 -18.20 19.11
N ASP A 396 -30.63 -17.70 20.35
CA ASP A 396 -31.65 -16.75 20.78
C ASP A 396 -31.06 -15.36 21.06
N ALA A 397 -31.92 -14.40 21.39
CA ALA A 397 -31.53 -13.06 21.77
C ALA A 397 -30.50 -13.08 22.93
N PRO A 398 -29.47 -12.21 22.90
CA PRO A 398 -29.19 -11.18 21.91
C PRO A 398 -28.29 -11.63 20.73
N TYR A 399 -27.91 -12.90 20.66
CA TYR A 399 -26.85 -13.40 19.77
C TYR A 399 -27.35 -13.72 18.37
N TYR A 400 -28.36 -14.58 18.25
CA TYR A 400 -28.88 -15.06 16.96
C TYR A 400 -27.81 -15.68 16.02
N LEU A 401 -26.77 -16.30 16.58
CA LEU A 401 -25.63 -16.85 15.84
C LEU A 401 -26.06 -17.80 14.73
N SER A 402 -25.52 -17.60 13.52
CA SER A 402 -25.85 -18.40 12.34
C SER A 402 -24.65 -18.53 11.42
N LYS A 403 -24.59 -19.64 10.66
CA LYS A 403 -23.62 -19.84 9.58
C LYS A 403 -24.13 -19.40 8.21
N VAL A 404 -25.40 -19.01 8.14
CA VAL A 404 -26.05 -18.57 6.90
C VAL A 404 -26.51 -17.13 7.03
N ALA A 405 -26.45 -16.41 5.91
CA ALA A 405 -27.03 -15.08 5.80
C ALA A 405 -28.56 -15.15 6.01
N LEU A 406 -29.16 -14.02 6.37
CA LEU A 406 -30.60 -13.93 6.57
C LEU A 406 -31.33 -14.22 5.26
N GLY A 407 -32.34 -15.09 5.30
CA GLY A 407 -33.27 -15.28 4.18
C GLY A 407 -34.28 -14.15 4.12
N GLU A 408 -34.67 -13.79 2.89
CA GLU A 408 -35.73 -12.81 2.65
C GLU A 408 -37.07 -13.33 3.19
N ASP A 409 -37.77 -12.48 3.94
CA ASP A 409 -39.12 -12.78 4.42
C ASP A 409 -40.16 -12.37 3.37
N ILE A 410 -40.81 -13.36 2.79
CA ILE A 410 -41.88 -13.17 1.79
C ILE A 410 -43.29 -13.28 2.39
N ALA A 411 -43.42 -13.36 3.73
CA ALA A 411 -44.71 -13.29 4.40
C ALA A 411 -45.42 -11.95 4.15
N ASP A 412 -46.73 -11.88 4.39
CA ASP A 412 -47.52 -10.66 4.17
C ASP A 412 -47.04 -9.52 5.09
N PRO A 413 -46.44 -8.44 4.54
CA PRO A 413 -45.88 -7.35 5.34
C PRO A 413 -46.97 -6.45 5.97
N THR A 414 -48.23 -6.60 5.54
CA THR A 414 -49.35 -5.78 6.02
C THR A 414 -49.98 -6.33 7.29
N VAL A 415 -49.80 -7.64 7.57
CA VAL A 415 -50.38 -8.28 8.76
C VAL A 415 -49.73 -7.73 10.03
N LYS A 416 -50.58 -7.34 10.99
CA LYS A 416 -50.14 -6.88 12.30
C LYS A 416 -50.14 -8.03 13.29
N PHE A 417 -48.98 -8.26 13.89
CA PHE A 417 -48.81 -9.23 14.96
C PHE A 417 -48.84 -8.54 16.34
N PRO A 418 -49.23 -9.24 17.43
CA PRO A 418 -49.61 -10.65 17.45
C PRO A 418 -51.02 -10.90 16.89
N VAL A 419 -51.19 -12.02 16.18
CA VAL A 419 -52.50 -12.51 15.74
C VAL A 419 -53.02 -13.51 16.78
N LYS A 420 -54.26 -13.33 17.24
CA LYS A 420 -54.89 -14.21 18.22
C LYS A 420 -56.18 -14.78 17.65
N SER A 421 -56.37 -16.09 17.75
CA SER A 421 -57.57 -16.77 17.29
C SER A 421 -57.91 -17.93 18.21
N SER A 422 -59.21 -18.15 18.42
CA SER A 422 -59.73 -19.42 18.99
C SER A 422 -60.49 -20.23 17.94
N GLY A 423 -60.44 -19.83 16.67
CA GLY A 423 -61.01 -20.56 15.55
C GLY A 423 -60.02 -21.54 14.93
N ALA A 424 -60.51 -22.38 14.02
CA ALA A 424 -59.65 -23.35 13.31
C ALA A 424 -58.55 -22.64 12.51
N GLU A 425 -58.89 -21.58 11.77
CA GLU A 425 -57.92 -20.72 11.08
C GLU A 425 -57.37 -19.66 12.04
N ILE A 426 -56.04 -19.50 12.05
CA ILE A 426 -55.33 -18.57 12.95
C ILE A 426 -54.81 -17.37 12.17
N TYR A 427 -54.21 -17.61 11.00
CA TYR A 427 -53.59 -16.60 10.16
C TYR A 427 -53.92 -16.89 8.70
N THR A 428 -54.16 -15.82 7.93
CA THR A 428 -54.20 -15.81 6.47
C THR A 428 -53.57 -14.51 6.00
N GLY A 429 -52.63 -14.58 5.05
CA GLY A 429 -51.96 -13.41 4.48
C GLY A 429 -51.57 -13.62 3.03
N THR A 430 -51.38 -12.50 2.33
CA THR A 430 -50.93 -12.46 0.93
C THR A 430 -49.42 -12.25 0.89
N MET A 431 -48.69 -13.28 0.51
CA MET A 431 -47.23 -13.24 0.36
C MET A 431 -46.79 -12.29 -0.74
N THR A 432 -45.59 -11.74 -0.61
CA THR A 432 -44.98 -10.88 -1.64
C THR A 432 -44.67 -11.67 -2.93
N GLU A 433 -44.33 -12.94 -2.78
CA GLU A 433 -44.10 -13.90 -3.86
C GLU A 433 -45.01 -15.14 -3.75
N PRO A 434 -45.46 -15.75 -4.87
CA PRO A 434 -46.27 -16.95 -4.83
C PRO A 434 -45.47 -18.20 -4.44
N PHE A 435 -46.15 -19.20 -3.87
CA PHE A 435 -45.63 -20.57 -3.86
C PHE A 435 -45.48 -21.09 -5.29
N VAL A 436 -44.37 -21.77 -5.56
CA VAL A 436 -44.07 -22.36 -6.87
C VAL A 436 -43.86 -23.86 -6.72
N VAL A 437 -44.52 -24.66 -7.56
CA VAL A 437 -44.38 -26.12 -7.56
C VAL A 437 -42.94 -26.53 -7.85
N GLY A 438 -42.39 -27.43 -7.04
CA GLY A 438 -41.01 -27.90 -7.10
C GLY A 438 -40.02 -27.06 -6.28
N GLU A 439 -40.41 -25.86 -5.85
CA GLU A 439 -39.57 -25.00 -5.01
C GLU A 439 -39.73 -25.36 -3.53
N THR A 440 -38.67 -25.11 -2.75
CA THR A 440 -38.66 -25.38 -1.31
C THR A 440 -38.79 -24.09 -0.54
N TYR A 441 -39.57 -24.12 0.54
CA TYR A 441 -39.79 -22.99 1.42
C TYR A 441 -39.65 -23.44 2.86
N THR A 442 -39.15 -22.56 3.71
CA THR A 442 -39.08 -22.73 5.15
C THR A 442 -39.97 -21.69 5.82
N VAL A 443 -41.01 -22.17 6.49
CA VAL A 443 -41.93 -21.33 7.26
C VAL A 443 -41.57 -21.43 8.71
N THR A 444 -41.41 -20.30 9.38
CA THR A 444 -41.10 -20.24 10.80
C THR A 444 -42.02 -19.25 11.47
N LEU A 445 -42.53 -19.58 12.66
CA LEU A 445 -43.33 -18.65 13.46
C LEU A 445 -42.98 -18.75 14.93
N LYS A 446 -43.19 -17.67 15.67
CA LYS A 446 -43.27 -17.71 17.14
C LYS A 446 -44.72 -17.65 17.54
N GLY A 447 -45.15 -18.54 18.45
CA GLY A 447 -46.53 -18.58 18.87
C GLY A 447 -46.85 -19.68 19.87
N THR A 448 -48.00 -19.55 20.51
CA THR A 448 -48.53 -20.49 21.51
C THR A 448 -49.79 -21.16 21.01
N LYS A 449 -49.96 -22.44 21.40
CA LYS A 449 -51.09 -23.28 21.03
C LYS A 449 -51.40 -24.27 22.16
N PRO A 450 -52.63 -24.83 22.21
CA PRO A 450 -52.94 -25.96 23.08
C PRO A 450 -52.04 -27.17 22.78
N ALA A 451 -51.79 -28.00 23.80
CA ALA A 451 -50.89 -29.15 23.69
C ALA A 451 -51.35 -30.21 22.68
N ASP A 452 -52.66 -30.34 22.48
CA ASP A 452 -53.29 -31.29 21.55
C ASP A 452 -53.43 -30.75 20.12
N LYS A 453 -53.02 -29.50 19.87
CA LYS A 453 -53.10 -28.85 18.56
C LYS A 453 -51.71 -28.69 17.94
N ASN A 454 -51.66 -28.52 16.63
CA ASN A 454 -50.47 -28.19 15.85
C ASN A 454 -50.74 -26.96 14.99
N PHE A 455 -49.71 -26.18 14.70
CA PHE A 455 -49.74 -25.21 13.61
C PHE A 455 -49.53 -25.96 12.30
N ARG A 456 -50.44 -25.81 11.34
CA ARG A 456 -50.30 -26.41 10.02
C ARG A 456 -50.29 -25.32 8.96
N LEU A 457 -49.30 -25.37 8.09
CA LEU A 457 -49.22 -24.52 6.91
C LEU A 457 -50.12 -25.09 5.80
N PHE A 458 -50.90 -24.23 5.16
CA PHE A 458 -51.64 -24.57 3.97
C PHE A 458 -51.83 -23.37 3.05
N ASN A 459 -52.09 -23.66 1.78
CA ASN A 459 -52.59 -22.68 0.82
C ASN A 459 -54.10 -22.92 0.65
N PRO A 460 -54.99 -21.95 0.97
CA PRO A 460 -56.44 -22.16 0.95
C PRO A 460 -56.94 -22.73 -0.38
N GLY A 461 -57.55 -23.91 -0.33
CA GLY A 461 -57.96 -24.68 -1.51
C GLY A 461 -57.21 -25.99 -1.71
N ILE A 462 -56.14 -26.26 -0.96
CA ILE A 462 -55.48 -27.57 -0.87
C ILE A 462 -55.51 -28.13 0.55
N ALA A 463 -55.22 -29.43 0.71
CA ALA A 463 -55.32 -30.14 2.00
C ALA A 463 -54.32 -29.64 3.08
N GLY A 464 -53.23 -29.00 2.67
CA GLY A 464 -52.15 -28.51 3.53
C GLY A 464 -50.78 -29.06 3.14
N TYR A 465 -49.74 -28.34 3.55
CA TYR A 465 -48.34 -28.67 3.27
C TYR A 465 -47.70 -29.49 4.39
N GLY A 466 -48.13 -29.28 5.65
CA GLY A 466 -47.63 -30.04 6.79
C GLY A 466 -47.76 -29.29 8.11
N ASN A 467 -47.51 -30.02 9.20
CA ASN A 467 -47.49 -29.45 10.55
C ASN A 467 -46.09 -28.92 10.87
N LEU A 468 -46.03 -27.73 11.47
CA LEU A 468 -44.80 -27.17 11.99
C LEU A 468 -44.38 -27.92 13.25
N SER A 469 -43.07 -28.14 13.37
CA SER A 469 -42.43 -28.78 14.51
C SER A 469 -41.72 -27.74 15.38
N PRO A 470 -41.54 -27.97 16.68
CA PRO A 470 -40.80 -27.04 17.54
C PRO A 470 -39.35 -26.92 17.04
N VAL A 471 -38.78 -25.72 17.15
CA VAL A 471 -37.37 -25.47 16.83
C VAL A 471 -36.54 -25.64 18.08
N GLU A 472 -35.53 -26.50 18.01
CA GLU A 472 -34.63 -26.76 19.14
C GLU A 472 -33.89 -25.48 19.56
N GLY A 473 -33.72 -25.30 20.87
CA GLY A 473 -32.97 -24.17 21.42
C GLY A 473 -33.69 -22.83 21.42
N VAL A 474 -34.92 -22.71 20.88
CA VAL A 474 -35.65 -21.43 20.87
C VAL A 474 -37.09 -21.59 21.35
N THR A 475 -37.48 -20.75 22.31
CA THR A 475 -38.76 -20.88 23.02
C THR A 475 -39.93 -20.46 22.13
N ASP A 476 -40.95 -21.32 22.06
CA ASP A 476 -42.22 -21.08 21.35
C ASP A 476 -42.06 -20.80 19.84
N VAL A 477 -40.94 -21.24 19.25
CA VAL A 477 -40.71 -21.14 17.80
C VAL A 477 -41.00 -22.48 17.13
N TRP A 478 -41.71 -22.43 16.02
CA TRP A 478 -42.14 -23.59 15.24
C TRP A 478 -41.71 -23.41 13.79
N SER A 479 -41.29 -24.48 13.12
CA SER A 479 -40.84 -24.42 11.73
C SER A 479 -41.31 -25.62 10.91
N LEU A 480 -41.50 -25.39 9.62
CA LEU A 480 -41.74 -26.41 8.59
C LEU A 480 -40.91 -26.04 7.35
N THR A 481 -40.10 -26.98 6.89
CA THR A 481 -39.50 -26.93 5.55
C THR A 481 -40.27 -27.85 4.63
N VAL A 482 -40.74 -27.32 3.50
CA VAL A 482 -41.55 -28.07 2.54
C VAL A 482 -41.17 -27.75 1.10
N THR A 483 -41.06 -28.79 0.28
CA THR A 483 -41.04 -28.66 -1.18
C THR A 483 -42.48 -28.70 -1.69
N VAL A 484 -42.92 -27.63 -2.34
CA VAL A 484 -44.31 -27.46 -2.77
C VAL A 484 -44.62 -28.45 -3.90
N ASP A 485 -45.59 -29.35 -3.69
CA ASP A 485 -46.02 -30.36 -4.67
C ASP A 485 -47.21 -29.88 -5.53
N LYS A 486 -47.99 -28.92 -5.01
CA LYS A 486 -49.18 -28.34 -5.63
C LYS A 486 -49.49 -26.99 -5.01
N VAL A 487 -50.28 -26.18 -5.72
CA VAL A 487 -50.79 -24.90 -5.25
C VAL A 487 -52.29 -24.78 -5.53
N ALA A 488 -52.97 -23.94 -4.77
CA ALA A 488 -54.37 -23.57 -5.00
C ALA A 488 -54.50 -22.55 -6.15
N ALA A 489 -55.73 -22.05 -6.36
CA ALA A 489 -56.01 -21.07 -7.40
C ALA A 489 -55.22 -19.76 -7.22
N ASP A 490 -55.03 -19.32 -5.97
CA ASP A 490 -54.12 -18.23 -5.64
C ASP A 490 -52.91 -18.76 -4.84
N PRO A 491 -51.74 -18.94 -5.49
CA PRO A 491 -50.55 -19.45 -4.84
C PRO A 491 -49.88 -18.45 -3.88
N ARG A 492 -50.33 -17.19 -3.82
CA ARG A 492 -49.77 -16.18 -2.88
C ARG A 492 -50.36 -16.26 -1.49
N ILE A 493 -51.49 -16.94 -1.30
CA ILE A 493 -52.14 -16.98 0.01
C ILE A 493 -51.50 -18.07 0.87
N ALA A 494 -50.82 -17.66 1.93
CA ALA A 494 -50.38 -18.55 3.00
C ALA A 494 -51.32 -18.44 4.20
N ALA A 495 -51.71 -19.59 4.75
CA ALA A 495 -52.54 -19.65 5.93
C ALA A 495 -52.01 -20.67 6.94
N ILE A 496 -52.25 -20.39 8.23
CA ILE A 496 -51.93 -21.27 9.35
C ILE A 496 -53.23 -21.64 10.06
N ASN A 497 -53.47 -22.94 10.25
CA ASN A 497 -54.60 -23.44 11.01
C ASN A 497 -54.19 -24.42 12.11
N GLN A 498 -55.12 -24.64 13.05
CA GLN A 498 -55.00 -25.65 14.10
C GLN A 498 -55.29 -27.03 13.53
N THR A 499 -54.45 -28.02 13.83
CA THR A 499 -54.78 -29.43 13.59
C THR A 499 -54.57 -30.31 14.82
N PRO A 500 -55.54 -31.19 15.18
CA PRO A 500 -56.87 -31.36 14.56
C PRO A 500 -57.77 -30.10 14.63
N THR A 501 -58.67 -29.91 13.65
CA THR A 501 -59.50 -28.70 13.51
C THR A 501 -60.75 -28.71 14.42
N ASP A 502 -61.11 -29.86 14.95
CA ASP A 502 -62.19 -30.02 15.91
C ASP A 502 -61.80 -29.44 17.27
N ASN A 503 -62.75 -28.77 17.92
CA ASN A 503 -62.57 -28.10 19.20
C ASN A 503 -61.33 -27.19 19.22
N PRO A 504 -61.28 -26.14 18.38
CA PRO A 504 -60.14 -25.24 18.33
C PRO A 504 -59.94 -24.56 19.69
N GLY A 505 -58.69 -24.38 20.09
CA GLY A 505 -58.34 -23.69 21.33
C GLY A 505 -57.71 -22.34 21.06
N ALA A 506 -57.36 -21.63 22.13
CA ALA A 506 -56.73 -20.32 22.02
C ALA A 506 -55.30 -20.45 21.47
N CYS A 507 -55.04 -19.84 20.32
CA CYS A 507 -53.74 -19.72 19.68
C CYS A 507 -53.33 -18.25 19.55
N GLN A 508 -52.03 -18.02 19.60
CA GLN A 508 -51.40 -16.73 19.31
C GLN A 508 -50.18 -16.94 18.42
N ILE A 509 -50.02 -16.11 17.39
CA ILE A 509 -48.80 -16.01 16.58
C ILE A 509 -48.23 -14.62 16.80
N ASP A 510 -47.00 -14.54 17.32
CA ASP A 510 -46.27 -13.30 17.62
C ASP A 510 -45.53 -12.75 16.39
N TRP A 511 -45.10 -13.64 15.50
CA TRP A 511 -44.56 -13.31 14.19
C TRP A 511 -44.58 -14.56 13.31
N LEU A 512 -44.59 -14.35 12.00
CA LEU A 512 -44.46 -15.38 10.96
C LEU A 512 -43.43 -14.89 9.95
N LYS A 513 -42.52 -15.78 9.58
CA LYS A 513 -41.51 -15.60 8.54
C LYS A 513 -41.66 -16.71 7.52
N ILE A 514 -41.67 -16.38 6.23
CA ILE A 514 -41.65 -17.37 5.14
C ILE A 514 -40.43 -17.08 4.28
N GLU A 515 -39.57 -18.09 4.13
CA GLU A 515 -38.30 -17.95 3.41
C GLU A 515 -38.26 -18.95 2.25
N LYS A 516 -37.72 -18.55 1.10
CA LYS A 516 -37.40 -19.48 0.03
C LYS A 516 -36.12 -20.26 0.40
N GLY A 517 -36.14 -21.57 0.18
CA GLY A 517 -35.06 -22.49 0.51
C GLY A 517 -35.35 -23.40 1.70
N ASN A 518 -34.36 -24.21 2.05
CA ASN A 518 -34.46 -25.26 3.07
C ASN A 518 -33.86 -24.88 4.43
N THR A 519 -33.47 -23.61 4.61
CA THR A 519 -32.76 -23.16 5.80
C THR A 519 -33.57 -22.07 6.50
N ARG A 520 -33.85 -22.29 7.79
CA ARG A 520 -34.49 -21.32 8.67
C ARG A 520 -33.46 -20.30 9.15
N THR A 521 -33.82 -19.03 9.13
CA THR A 521 -33.02 -17.97 9.75
C THR A 521 -33.84 -17.25 10.85
N PRO A 522 -33.20 -16.54 11.79
CA PRO A 522 -33.92 -15.82 12.85
C PRO A 522 -34.84 -14.74 12.30
N ASN A 523 -35.90 -14.42 13.06
CA ASN A 523 -36.80 -13.32 12.72
C ASN A 523 -36.25 -11.99 13.25
N ILE A 524 -35.23 -11.49 12.56
CA ILE A 524 -34.58 -10.19 12.77
C ILE A 524 -34.54 -9.47 11.42
N SER A 525 -34.42 -8.14 11.42
CA SER A 525 -34.32 -7.40 10.16
C SER A 525 -33.01 -7.65 9.43
N GLU A 526 -31.91 -7.73 10.19
CA GLU A 526 -30.58 -8.02 9.68
C GLU A 526 -29.66 -8.48 10.80
N TYR A 527 -28.58 -9.14 10.40
CA TYR A 527 -27.44 -9.35 11.29
C TYR A 527 -26.67 -8.06 11.45
N LYS A 528 -26.29 -7.73 12.68
CA LYS A 528 -25.44 -6.56 12.96
C LYS A 528 -23.98 -6.82 12.62
N TYR A 529 -23.53 -8.06 12.79
CA TYR A 529 -22.15 -8.46 12.62
C TYR A 529 -22.02 -9.70 11.75
N PHE A 530 -20.93 -9.78 10.98
CA PHE A 530 -20.48 -11.00 10.33
C PHE A 530 -19.04 -11.32 10.78
N GLY A 531 -18.74 -12.61 10.87
CA GLY A 531 -17.45 -13.14 11.27
C GLY A 531 -16.81 -13.93 10.14
N GLU A 532 -15.51 -13.79 9.96
CA GLU A 532 -14.72 -14.57 9.01
C GLU A 532 -13.64 -15.39 9.73
N GLY A 533 -13.58 -16.68 9.43
CA GLY A 533 -12.66 -17.62 10.08
C GLY A 533 -12.19 -18.72 9.15
N LEU A 534 -10.99 -19.25 9.37
CA LEU A 534 -10.43 -20.34 8.54
C LEU A 534 -11.10 -21.69 8.80
N LYS A 535 -11.69 -21.87 9.99
CA LYS A 535 -12.29 -23.13 10.43
C LYS A 535 -13.80 -23.05 10.31
N ASP A 536 -14.42 -24.15 9.89
CA ASP A 536 -15.86 -24.34 10.06
C ASP A 536 -16.15 -24.74 11.51
N SER A 537 -16.11 -23.74 12.39
CA SER A 537 -16.28 -23.90 13.83
C SER A 537 -17.65 -23.41 14.29
N ASN A 538 -18.15 -23.96 15.40
CA ASN A 538 -19.30 -23.42 16.13
C ASN A 538 -18.88 -22.46 17.26
N ASN A 539 -17.57 -22.33 17.51
CA ASN A 539 -17.04 -21.41 18.50
C ASN A 539 -16.97 -20.00 17.87
N PRO A 540 -17.71 -19.01 18.40
CA PRO A 540 -17.68 -17.66 17.85
C PRO A 540 -16.30 -16.99 17.96
N ASN A 541 -15.42 -17.46 18.86
CA ASN A 541 -14.06 -16.93 19.02
C ASN A 541 -13.08 -17.41 17.93
N ASP A 542 -13.48 -18.35 17.06
CA ASP A 542 -12.66 -18.77 15.90
C ASP A 542 -12.83 -17.83 14.69
N TYR A 543 -13.65 -16.77 14.82
CA TYR A 543 -13.97 -15.83 13.76
C TYR A 543 -13.55 -14.41 14.15
N SER A 544 -13.09 -13.63 13.17
CA SER A 544 -12.88 -12.19 13.30
C SER A 544 -14.17 -11.47 12.89
N TRP A 545 -14.74 -10.69 13.80
CA TRP A 545 -16.05 -10.06 13.63
C TRP A 545 -15.96 -8.61 13.15
N ASP A 546 -16.80 -8.26 12.19
CA ASP A 546 -16.99 -6.89 11.68
C ASP A 546 -18.49 -6.56 11.55
N ILE A 547 -18.83 -5.27 11.42
CA ILE A 547 -20.21 -4.80 11.21
C ILE A 547 -20.61 -5.12 9.76
N THR A 548 -21.84 -5.62 9.59
CA THR A 548 -22.39 -5.87 8.25
C THR A 548 -22.60 -4.54 7.49
N PRO A 549 -22.30 -4.49 6.18
CA PRO A 549 -22.64 -3.34 5.36
C PRO A 549 -24.12 -2.99 5.43
N GLU A 550 -25.00 -4.00 5.40
CA GLU A 550 -26.46 -3.84 5.42
C GLU A 550 -26.92 -3.06 6.66
N TYR A 551 -26.40 -3.41 7.85
CA TYR A 551 -26.70 -2.71 9.10
C TYR A 551 -26.21 -1.25 9.09
N THR A 552 -25.06 -0.99 8.46
CA THR A 552 -24.51 0.37 8.35
C THR A 552 -25.33 1.22 7.37
N GLU A 553 -25.67 0.66 6.21
CA GLU A 553 -26.45 1.33 5.17
C GLU A 553 -27.87 1.64 5.64
N LYS A 554 -28.51 0.71 6.34
CA LYS A 554 -29.85 0.94 6.91
C LYS A 554 -29.82 1.98 8.02
N GLY A 555 -28.83 1.92 8.92
CA GLY A 555 -28.64 2.96 9.94
C GLY A 555 -28.44 4.35 9.33
N LEU A 556 -27.76 4.44 8.18
CA LEU A 556 -27.64 5.68 7.41
C LEU A 556 -28.96 6.12 6.77
N ASN A 557 -29.71 5.21 6.15
CA ASN A 557 -30.98 5.52 5.48
C ASN A 557 -32.10 5.89 6.47
N ASP A 558 -32.10 5.30 7.67
CA ASP A 558 -33.02 5.66 8.76
C ASP A 558 -32.65 7.01 9.43
N SER A 559 -31.46 7.55 9.14
CA SER A 559 -30.96 8.83 9.66
C SER A 559 -30.73 9.91 8.60
N VAL A 560 -31.00 9.59 7.32
CA VAL A 560 -30.86 10.46 6.15
C VAL A 560 -31.89 10.07 5.08
N SER A 561 -33.03 10.76 5.04
CA SER A 561 -34.02 10.67 3.97
C SER A 561 -33.52 11.29 2.67
N LEU A 562 -33.71 10.59 1.55
CA LEU A 562 -33.45 11.11 0.20
C LEU A 562 -34.58 12.01 -0.32
N THR A 563 -35.71 12.07 0.38
CA THR A 563 -36.95 12.71 -0.11
C THR A 563 -37.50 13.78 0.83
N GLU A 564 -37.01 13.84 2.07
CA GLU A 564 -37.41 14.84 3.05
C GLU A 564 -36.19 15.63 3.54
N PRO A 565 -36.29 16.95 3.79
CA PRO A 565 -35.17 17.74 4.30
C PRO A 565 -34.78 17.30 5.70
N GLU A 566 -33.51 16.94 5.90
CA GLU A 566 -33.01 16.50 7.20
C GLU A 566 -31.92 17.41 7.78
N THR A 567 -31.94 17.55 9.11
CA THR A 567 -30.88 18.17 9.89
C THR A 567 -29.96 17.10 10.49
N VAL A 568 -28.84 16.81 9.83
CA VAL A 568 -27.77 15.99 10.39
C VAL A 568 -26.82 16.89 11.19
N LEU A 569 -26.70 16.63 12.50
CA LEU A 569 -25.73 17.28 13.39
C LEU A 569 -24.30 16.87 13.01
N GLY A 570 -23.74 17.50 11.97
CA GLY A 570 -22.34 17.28 11.58
C GLY A 570 -21.96 17.80 10.20
N LEU A 571 -22.90 17.87 9.25
CA LEU A 571 -22.66 18.37 7.90
C LEU A 571 -23.88 19.18 7.47
N LYS A 572 -23.83 20.50 7.71
CA LYS A 572 -24.94 21.42 7.39
C LYS A 572 -24.99 21.68 5.88
N ASN A 573 -26.06 21.23 5.22
CA ASN A 573 -26.54 21.80 3.97
C ASN A 573 -27.22 23.15 4.26
N PHE A 574 -26.82 24.21 3.57
CA PHE A 574 -27.41 25.56 3.69
C PHE A 574 -28.27 25.90 2.48
N GLU A 575 -29.31 25.11 2.19
CA GLU A 575 -30.31 25.57 1.22
C GLU A 575 -31.17 26.70 1.78
N ASP A 576 -31.43 26.73 3.10
CA ASP A 576 -32.25 27.76 3.78
C ASP A 576 -31.45 28.78 4.62
N GLY A 577 -30.13 28.88 4.39
CA GLY A 577 -29.27 29.87 5.07
C GLY A 577 -29.08 29.66 6.59
N LEU A 578 -28.36 30.58 7.25
CA LEU A 578 -28.11 30.54 8.70
C LEU A 578 -29.33 31.00 9.50
N GLN A 579 -29.77 30.17 10.46
CA GLN A 579 -30.82 30.50 11.42
C GLN A 579 -30.30 30.48 12.88
N ILE A 580 -30.82 31.37 13.73
CA ILE A 580 -30.63 31.35 15.19
C ILE A 580 -32.01 31.39 15.86
N ALA A 581 -32.29 30.40 16.73
CA ALA A 581 -33.57 30.27 17.45
C ALA A 581 -34.82 30.27 16.53
N GLY A 582 -34.72 29.59 15.39
CA GLY A 582 -35.83 29.46 14.42
C GLY A 582 -36.12 30.74 13.62
N LYS A 583 -35.19 31.70 13.60
CA LYS A 583 -35.28 32.92 12.78
C LYS A 583 -34.07 33.06 11.87
N GLU A 584 -34.32 33.41 10.61
CA GLU A 584 -33.28 33.72 9.62
C GLU A 584 -32.43 34.92 10.07
N VAL A 585 -31.12 34.81 9.88
CA VAL A 585 -30.13 35.77 10.41
C VAL A 585 -29.90 36.98 9.48
N ALA A 586 -30.50 37.02 8.28
CA ALA A 586 -30.41 38.17 7.38
C ALA A 586 -31.63 38.30 6.44
N THR A 587 -32.61 39.13 6.81
CA THR A 587 -33.66 39.56 5.89
C THR A 587 -33.18 40.77 5.08
N VAL A 588 -33.38 40.73 3.76
CA VAL A 588 -33.22 41.89 2.87
C VAL A 588 -34.29 42.93 3.26
N PRO A 589 -33.93 44.17 3.63
CA PRO A 589 -34.94 45.15 4.03
C PRO A 589 -35.87 45.48 2.85
N GLU A 590 -37.18 45.48 3.11
CA GLU A 590 -38.24 45.79 2.14
C GLU A 590 -37.87 47.00 1.27
N ASP A 591 -37.76 46.78 -0.03
CA ASP A 591 -37.43 47.79 -1.03
C ASP A 591 -38.62 48.04 -1.93
N THR A 592 -39.13 49.26 -1.91
CA THR A 592 -40.34 49.62 -2.68
C THR A 592 -40.08 49.89 -4.16
N GLY A 593 -38.81 49.94 -4.59
CA GLY A 593 -38.45 50.44 -5.91
C GLY A 593 -38.72 51.95 -6.07
N TRP A 594 -38.45 52.53 -7.24
CA TRP A 594 -38.70 53.96 -7.50
C TRP A 594 -40.16 54.21 -7.87
N VAL A 595 -40.88 54.94 -7.02
CA VAL A 595 -42.27 55.35 -7.19
C VAL A 595 -42.34 56.79 -7.73
N ASN A 596 -43.19 57.03 -8.72
CA ASN A 596 -43.32 58.32 -9.38
C ASN A 596 -44.16 59.33 -8.56
N LEU A 597 -43.77 60.61 -8.60
CA LEU A 597 -44.44 61.71 -7.95
C LEU A 597 -45.10 62.67 -8.96
N THR A 598 -46.17 63.30 -8.52
CA THR A 598 -46.91 64.29 -9.33
C THR A 598 -46.62 65.70 -8.82
N ALA A 599 -46.31 66.62 -9.74
CA ALA A 599 -46.10 68.03 -9.41
C ALA A 599 -47.44 68.75 -9.25
N ILE A 600 -47.50 69.75 -8.38
CA ILE A 600 -48.69 70.55 -8.08
C ILE A 600 -48.43 72.05 -8.25
N ASN A 601 -49.47 72.89 -8.15
CA ASN A 601 -49.39 74.36 -8.14
C ASN A 601 -48.57 74.99 -9.29
N GLY A 602 -48.73 74.45 -10.50
CA GLY A 602 -48.07 74.96 -11.72
C GLY A 602 -46.60 74.56 -11.87
N HIS A 603 -46.04 73.78 -10.93
CA HIS A 603 -44.75 73.14 -11.12
C HIS A 603 -44.86 71.94 -12.08
N SER A 604 -43.76 71.59 -12.74
CA SER A 604 -43.69 70.39 -13.59
C SER A 604 -42.34 69.70 -13.46
N TRP A 605 -42.34 68.37 -13.60
CA TRP A 605 -41.12 67.58 -13.63
C TRP A 605 -40.54 67.60 -15.06
N ASN A 606 -39.31 68.06 -15.22
CA ASN A 606 -38.61 68.00 -16.51
C ASN A 606 -38.19 66.55 -16.86
N LYS A 607 -37.82 65.78 -15.82
CA LYS A 607 -37.77 64.31 -15.81
C LYS A 607 -38.43 63.86 -14.52
N GLN A 608 -39.32 62.86 -14.61
CA GLN A 608 -40.26 62.46 -13.56
C GLN A 608 -39.61 62.44 -12.16
N GLY A 609 -40.24 63.11 -11.19
CA GLY A 609 -39.84 63.04 -9.79
C GLY A 609 -40.16 61.66 -9.23
N GLN A 610 -39.25 61.09 -8.43
CA GLN A 610 -39.38 59.74 -7.90
C GLN A 610 -38.91 59.64 -6.45
N ILE A 611 -39.50 58.71 -5.72
CA ILE A 611 -39.16 58.39 -4.34
C ILE A 611 -39.05 56.87 -4.13
N ARG A 612 -38.13 56.41 -3.30
CA ARG A 612 -37.89 54.98 -3.00
C ARG A 612 -37.64 54.82 -1.52
N ARG A 613 -38.08 53.70 -0.94
CA ARG A 613 -37.85 53.33 0.46
C ARG A 613 -37.13 51.98 0.49
N ILE A 614 -36.04 51.91 1.25
CA ILE A 614 -35.31 50.67 1.56
C ILE A 614 -35.27 50.55 3.08
N GLY A 615 -36.06 49.65 3.65
CA GLY A 615 -36.25 49.57 5.10
C GLY A 615 -36.78 50.89 5.67
N LYS A 616 -35.99 51.56 6.51
CA LYS A 616 -36.33 52.88 7.10
C LYS A 616 -35.80 54.07 6.30
N LEU A 617 -34.92 53.85 5.31
CA LEU A 617 -34.34 54.93 4.51
C LEU A 617 -35.27 55.30 3.35
N VAL A 618 -35.59 56.57 3.22
CA VAL A 618 -36.32 57.15 2.08
C VAL A 618 -35.39 58.03 1.26
N MET A 619 -35.42 57.84 -0.06
CA MET A 619 -34.60 58.57 -1.02
C MET A 619 -35.48 59.25 -2.06
N PHE A 620 -35.18 60.49 -2.37
CA PHE A 620 -35.90 61.30 -3.34
C PHE A 620 -34.97 61.74 -4.47
N ARG A 621 -35.46 61.72 -5.71
CA ARG A 621 -34.77 62.26 -6.88
C ARG A 621 -35.72 62.89 -7.88
N GLY A 622 -35.26 63.89 -8.62
CA GLY A 622 -36.03 64.50 -9.70
C GLY A 622 -35.40 65.79 -10.21
N SER A 623 -35.86 66.25 -11.37
CA SER A 623 -35.53 67.57 -11.91
C SER A 623 -36.81 68.37 -12.09
N LEU A 624 -36.99 69.41 -11.27
CA LEU A 624 -38.20 70.21 -11.18
C LEU A 624 -38.03 71.51 -11.98
N LYS A 625 -39.04 71.88 -12.78
CA LYS A 625 -39.13 73.19 -13.43
C LYS A 625 -39.95 74.15 -12.57
N GLY A 626 -39.46 75.37 -12.37
CA GLY A 626 -40.11 76.38 -11.53
C GLY A 626 -41.46 76.85 -12.07
N SER A 627 -42.35 77.25 -11.14
CA SER A 627 -43.66 77.82 -11.43
C SER A 627 -43.56 79.35 -11.47
N THR A 628 -44.39 80.00 -12.30
CA THR A 628 -44.54 81.47 -12.30
C THR A 628 -45.56 81.96 -11.25
N LEU A 629 -46.19 81.03 -10.51
CA LEU A 629 -47.17 81.32 -9.46
C LEU A 629 -46.46 81.60 -8.12
N SER A 630 -47.06 82.42 -7.25
CA SER A 630 -46.46 82.86 -5.98
C SER A 630 -46.44 81.80 -4.87
N THR A 631 -46.74 80.53 -5.19
CA THR A 631 -46.87 79.41 -4.25
C THR A 631 -45.56 78.62 -4.13
N GLN A 632 -45.24 78.17 -2.91
CA GLN A 632 -43.97 77.51 -2.61
C GLN A 632 -44.02 75.97 -2.74
N ASP A 633 -45.21 75.36 -2.72
CA ASP A 633 -45.39 73.91 -2.64
C ASP A 633 -45.39 73.25 -4.04
N PHE A 634 -44.56 72.22 -4.24
CA PHE A 634 -44.32 71.64 -5.58
C PHE A 634 -44.73 70.17 -5.74
N CYS A 635 -44.82 69.37 -4.68
CA CYS A 635 -45.41 68.01 -4.72
C CYS A 635 -45.87 67.54 -3.34
N THR A 636 -46.57 66.41 -3.29
CA THR A 636 -46.95 65.72 -2.04
C THR A 636 -46.43 64.29 -2.05
N ILE A 637 -45.74 63.90 -0.98
CA ILE A 637 -45.18 62.56 -0.78
C ILE A 637 -46.27 61.60 -0.29
N PRO A 638 -46.34 60.36 -0.83
CA PRO A 638 -47.29 59.34 -0.38
C PRO A 638 -47.06 58.92 1.07
N GLU A 639 -48.12 58.56 1.78
CA GLU A 639 -48.13 58.33 3.24
C GLU A 639 -47.03 57.37 3.75
N GLY A 640 -46.79 56.25 3.07
CA GLY A 640 -45.75 55.26 3.44
C GLY A 640 -44.30 55.72 3.29
N PHE A 641 -44.07 56.93 2.78
CA PHE A 641 -42.76 57.56 2.62
C PHE A 641 -42.64 58.86 3.44
N ARG A 642 -43.68 59.31 4.14
CA ARG A 642 -43.67 60.59 4.87
C ARG A 642 -42.78 60.52 6.12
N PRO A 643 -42.11 61.61 6.50
CA PRO A 643 -41.37 61.66 7.76
C PRO A 643 -42.27 61.37 8.97
N SER A 644 -41.78 60.59 9.94
CA SER A 644 -42.59 59.91 10.97
C SER A 644 -43.02 60.75 12.18
N ASN A 645 -43.10 62.09 12.11
CA ASN A 645 -43.56 62.89 13.24
C ASN A 645 -44.54 64.03 12.86
N PRO A 646 -45.87 63.84 13.01
CA PRO A 646 -46.88 64.86 12.71
C PRO A 646 -47.12 65.88 13.84
N THR A 647 -46.44 65.76 14.99
CA THR A 647 -46.75 66.53 16.21
C THR A 647 -45.82 67.72 16.49
N ASP A 648 -44.82 67.95 15.65
CA ASP A 648 -43.94 69.12 15.73
C ASP A 648 -44.01 69.93 14.43
N ASN A 649 -44.23 71.25 14.53
CA ASN A 649 -44.32 72.18 13.38
C ASN A 649 -42.97 72.41 12.64
N TYR A 650 -42.01 71.49 12.75
CA TYR A 650 -40.70 71.59 12.11
C TYR A 650 -40.70 70.85 10.77
N GLU A 651 -40.31 71.56 9.70
CA GLU A 651 -40.17 71.01 8.36
C GLU A 651 -38.78 70.37 8.19
N TYR A 652 -38.66 69.20 7.56
CA TYR A 652 -37.35 68.63 7.22
C TYR A 652 -36.73 69.49 6.12
N GLN A 653 -35.69 70.25 6.46
CA GLN A 653 -35.01 71.14 5.53
C GLN A 653 -33.78 70.47 4.92
N PHE A 654 -33.69 70.52 3.60
CA PHE A 654 -32.59 70.00 2.81
C PHE A 654 -31.96 71.15 2.03
N LEU A 655 -30.66 71.37 2.22
CA LEU A 655 -29.90 72.28 1.38
C LEU A 655 -29.68 71.63 0.02
N LEU A 656 -30.11 72.32 -1.04
CA LEU A 656 -29.85 71.89 -2.40
C LEU A 656 -28.52 72.49 -2.92
N PRO A 657 -27.78 71.76 -3.77
CA PRO A 657 -26.53 72.24 -4.32
C PRO A 657 -26.74 73.51 -5.19
N PRO A 658 -25.83 74.50 -5.14
CA PRO A 658 -25.96 75.77 -5.86
C PRO A 658 -25.98 75.57 -7.38
N GLN A 659 -26.81 76.33 -8.10
CA GLN A 659 -27.10 76.09 -9.52
C GLN A 659 -26.36 77.02 -10.50
N SER A 660 -25.70 78.11 -10.06
CA SER A 660 -24.73 78.89 -10.87
C SER A 660 -23.91 79.89 -10.02
N SER A 661 -22.89 80.54 -10.59
CA SER A 661 -22.00 81.50 -9.91
C SER A 661 -22.55 82.94 -9.79
N ASN A 662 -23.82 83.20 -10.13
CA ASN A 662 -24.44 84.52 -9.95
C ASN A 662 -25.20 84.59 -8.61
N THR A 663 -24.88 85.61 -7.81
CA THR A 663 -25.23 85.77 -6.38
C THR A 663 -26.69 86.08 -6.06
N LEU A 664 -27.62 85.92 -7.01
CA LEU A 664 -29.07 86.02 -6.78
C LEU A 664 -29.80 84.66 -6.82
N ASP A 665 -29.10 83.57 -7.15
CA ASP A 665 -29.60 82.19 -7.09
C ASP A 665 -28.84 81.38 -6.03
N ASN A 666 -28.84 81.85 -4.78
CA ASN A 666 -28.33 81.08 -3.65
C ASN A 666 -29.20 79.82 -3.45
N GLY A 667 -28.55 78.65 -3.38
CA GLY A 667 -29.16 77.32 -3.32
C GLY A 667 -30.44 77.27 -2.50
N GLY A 668 -31.56 76.93 -3.17
CA GLY A 668 -32.86 76.89 -2.52
C GLY A 668 -32.93 75.80 -1.46
N MET A 669 -33.37 76.13 -0.24
CA MET A 669 -33.73 75.09 0.72
C MET A 669 -35.03 74.42 0.26
N ALA A 670 -35.04 73.10 0.16
CA ALA A 670 -36.26 72.32 0.05
C ALA A 670 -36.72 71.93 1.45
N TYR A 671 -38.03 71.96 1.68
CA TYR A 671 -38.59 71.46 2.92
C TYR A 671 -39.64 70.39 2.65
N ILE A 672 -39.75 69.41 3.57
CA ILE A 672 -40.79 68.39 3.59
C ILE A 672 -41.54 68.50 4.92
N ARG A 673 -42.85 68.80 4.84
CA ARG A 673 -43.72 68.85 6.01
C ARG A 673 -44.17 67.44 6.41
N PRO A 674 -44.54 67.21 7.69
CA PRO A 674 -45.02 65.90 8.14
C PRO A 674 -46.26 65.38 7.39
N ASN A 675 -47.11 66.27 6.89
CA ASN A 675 -48.25 65.90 6.05
C ASN A 675 -47.87 65.45 4.61
N GLY A 676 -46.56 65.42 4.30
CA GLY A 676 -45.99 65.00 3.03
C GLY A 676 -45.86 66.12 2.00
N VAL A 677 -46.30 67.35 2.28
CA VAL A 677 -46.17 68.45 1.31
C VAL A 677 -44.73 68.94 1.25
N CYS A 678 -44.19 69.04 0.05
CA CYS A 678 -42.84 69.54 -0.23
C CYS A 678 -42.90 70.95 -0.80
N GLY A 679 -42.03 71.84 -0.33
CA GLY A 679 -41.96 73.21 -0.82
C GLY A 679 -40.55 73.78 -0.97
N LEU A 680 -40.48 74.89 -1.71
CA LEU A 680 -39.28 75.65 -2.06
C LEU A 680 -39.56 77.14 -1.83
N PRO A 681 -39.15 77.74 -0.68
CA PRO A 681 -39.58 79.08 -0.30
C PRO A 681 -39.09 80.19 -1.24
N SER A 682 -37.92 80.01 -1.84
CA SER A 682 -37.17 81.07 -2.56
C SER A 682 -36.93 80.78 -4.04
N PHE A 683 -37.59 79.76 -4.62
CA PHE A 683 -37.36 79.38 -6.01
C PHE A 683 -38.37 80.04 -6.96
N ARG A 684 -37.93 81.05 -7.73
CA ARG A 684 -38.72 81.71 -8.78
C ARG A 684 -37.89 81.84 -10.05
N GLY A 685 -38.19 81.04 -11.07
CA GLY A 685 -37.46 81.08 -12.34
C GLY A 685 -37.85 79.97 -13.32
N THR A 686 -37.45 80.12 -14.59
CA THR A 686 -37.71 79.15 -15.67
C THR A 686 -36.65 78.04 -15.78
N VAL A 687 -35.63 78.08 -14.92
CA VAL A 687 -34.51 77.12 -14.88
C VAL A 687 -34.94 75.83 -14.16
N ASN A 688 -34.33 74.69 -14.51
CA ASN A 688 -34.61 73.41 -13.86
C ASN A 688 -33.74 73.22 -12.61
N LEU A 689 -34.33 72.74 -11.52
CA LEU A 689 -33.69 72.45 -10.24
C LEU A 689 -33.55 70.94 -10.03
N PHE A 690 -32.36 70.47 -9.65
CA PHE A 690 -32.12 69.06 -9.33
C PHE A 690 -32.28 68.80 -7.83
N LEU A 691 -33.08 67.79 -7.48
CA LEU A 691 -33.48 67.48 -6.10
C LEU A 691 -32.76 66.26 -5.49
N ALA A 692 -31.59 65.87 -6.02
CA ALA A 692 -30.80 64.75 -5.49
C ALA A 692 -29.51 65.25 -4.81
N PRO A 693 -29.10 64.67 -3.65
CA PRO A 693 -29.68 63.52 -2.96
C PRO A 693 -30.46 63.93 -1.69
N ILE A 694 -31.78 64.16 -1.80
CA ILE A 694 -32.61 64.29 -0.60
C ILE A 694 -32.82 62.87 -0.03
N GLN A 695 -32.38 62.65 1.21
CA GLN A 695 -32.51 61.38 1.92
C GLN A 695 -32.89 61.63 3.38
N TYR A 696 -33.84 60.84 3.90
CA TYR A 696 -34.23 60.89 5.30
C TYR A 696 -34.71 59.53 5.78
N TYR A 697 -34.71 59.33 7.09
CA TYR A 697 -35.20 58.11 7.70
C TYR A 697 -36.63 58.32 8.21
N ILE A 698 -37.42 57.25 8.15
CA ILE A 698 -38.76 57.15 8.72
C ILE A 698 -38.79 56.00 9.70
N ASP A 699 -39.59 56.11 10.76
CA ASP A 699 -39.69 55.09 11.80
C ASP A 699 -40.49 53.85 11.40
#